data_AF-A0A7W1QMB1-F1
#
_entry.id   AF-A0A7W1QMB1-F1
#
_cell.length_a   1.000
_cell.length_b   1.000
_cell.length_c   1.000
_cell.angle_alpha   90.00
_cell.angle_beta   90.00
_cell.angle_gamma   90.00
#
_symmetry.space_group_name_H-M   'P 1'
#
loop_
_entity.id
_entity.type
_entity.pdbx_description
1 polymer ?
#
loop_
_entity_poly.entity_id
_entity_poly.type
_entity_poly.pdbx_seq_one_letter_code
_entity_poly.pdbx_strand_id
1 'polypeptide(L)'
;MIVCGELTGSGTGTDYTVTMDNTATTTFGKMDISRRGSLVSQLTAATNYYLKLAGNLELNEGGTLQIGTSGGAMPADSTFTIEFVSTTAAEFGFTRNGGICQMQGATKTPWANLAADAAAAATSITLDVSPTGWRSGDVLAFAPTTAISTQAESKATTGAPVGATVAVAAITNAHGGSAATGVIGEVGNLTRNIKIKGTSAALTGYVSLQSFSGATARTCDMYYVEFFNLGSALSLRRGIDIGNNVGVTNFVGNAIHTCTVASATAINHPAATTGANLIDNNVTYNAGGSTSTSQGAALNVTATTGVPVITNNLFILAAATGSPLVFLSDIGCTFTGNHTAGCPAAGVTYSETATLGTHSNNHSHSNVGNVRLLSAPSGGTMSGYKIWRSADVGLDLLTGAVNTTFDSFTFFGNVSAGLYMRGRLYSSLFLSCVFNAGTGDTQPRGILVSTDVGGSLEFRDCDFGVTQAHSSADLAAQVAHMGVLCHFDIGMENCRLASATQVANQSTWGATSIVKSWKHGQVSGANRAWKPNGTLTQDSAIFQTASPSLRLTPNSASLPLQSGDHNSDVTANMDSAATAVVTVWVRKSVVGDGTAYNGNQPRLMLRTNRPAGITVDTVIATAAAAAGAWEQLSGTLPAPTDNTVYELFIDCDGTAGWVNVDDWGLT
;
A
#
# COMPACT_ATOMS: atom_id res chain seq x y z
N MET A 1 -33.04 27.48 19.71
CA MET A 1 -32.25 28.31 20.65
C MET A 1 -31.21 29.07 19.85
N ILE A 2 -31.00 30.35 20.12
CA ILE A 2 -29.99 31.17 19.43
C ILE A 2 -29.03 31.72 20.49
N VAL A 3 -27.73 31.47 20.30
CA VAL A 3 -26.64 32.03 21.10
C VAL A 3 -25.89 33.01 20.21
N CYS A 4 -26.21 34.30 20.33
CA CYS A 4 -25.59 35.37 19.56
C CYS A 4 -25.39 36.60 20.45
N GLY A 5 -24.34 37.36 20.22
CA GLY A 5 -24.14 38.64 20.92
C GLY A 5 -25.01 39.75 20.38
N GLU A 6 -24.99 40.90 21.06
CA GLU A 6 -25.74 42.09 20.66
C GLU A 6 -24.88 43.02 19.80
N LEU A 7 -25.45 43.57 18.73
CA LEU A 7 -24.84 44.65 17.96
C LEU A 7 -25.31 46.00 18.53
N THR A 8 -24.40 46.77 19.13
CA THR A 8 -24.72 48.08 19.72
C THR A 8 -24.36 49.26 18.80
N GLY A 9 -23.73 48.98 17.67
CA GLY A 9 -23.36 49.95 16.64
C GLY A 9 -22.54 49.31 15.51
N SER A 10 -22.10 50.12 14.55
CA SER A 10 -21.23 49.64 13.46
C SER A 10 -19.89 49.17 14.03
N GLY A 11 -19.58 47.89 13.86
CA GLY A 11 -18.34 47.28 14.38
C GLY A 11 -18.31 47.05 15.90
N THR A 12 -19.26 47.57 16.68
CA THR A 12 -19.29 47.52 18.15
C THR A 12 -20.40 46.62 18.68
N GLY A 13 -20.23 46.07 19.88
CA GLY A 13 -21.27 45.33 20.59
C GLY A 13 -20.72 44.29 21.57
N THR A 14 -21.64 43.49 22.09
CA THR A 14 -21.44 42.73 23.33
C THR A 14 -21.42 41.24 23.03
N ASP A 15 -20.45 40.54 23.62
CA ASP A 15 -20.33 39.09 23.51
C ASP A 15 -21.16 38.41 24.60
N TYR A 16 -21.88 37.35 24.24
CA TYR A 16 -22.67 36.56 25.19
C TYR A 16 -22.13 35.13 25.26
N THR A 17 -21.97 34.63 26.48
CA THR A 17 -21.55 33.26 26.75
C THR A 17 -22.67 32.52 27.48
N VAL A 18 -23.11 31.40 26.92
CA VAL A 18 -24.03 30.47 27.55
C VAL A 18 -23.22 29.27 28.03
N THR A 19 -23.38 28.93 29.31
CA THR A 19 -22.81 27.69 29.85
C THR A 19 -23.79 26.55 29.65
N MET A 20 -23.34 25.47 29.01
CA MET A 20 -24.10 24.24 28.85
C MET A 20 -23.82 23.30 30.02
N ASP A 21 -24.75 23.26 30.97
CA ASP A 21 -24.68 22.53 32.25
C ASP A 21 -25.77 21.46 32.40
N ASN A 22 -26.60 21.27 31.37
CA ASN A 22 -27.73 20.36 31.43
C ASN A 22 -27.26 18.91 31.65
N THR A 23 -27.73 18.31 32.75
CA THR A 23 -27.48 16.90 33.11
C THR A 23 -28.69 16.00 32.85
N ALA A 24 -29.84 16.57 32.49
CA ALA A 24 -31.04 15.83 32.14
C ALA A 24 -31.02 15.39 30.68
N THR A 25 -31.77 14.36 30.33
CA THR A 25 -31.94 13.89 28.94
C THR A 25 -32.96 14.72 28.14
N THR A 26 -33.09 16.01 28.47
CA THR A 26 -34.01 16.95 27.81
C THR A 26 -33.65 17.07 26.33
N THR A 27 -34.65 16.88 25.47
CA THR A 27 -34.52 17.10 24.02
C THR A 27 -34.85 18.55 23.70
N PHE A 28 -33.87 19.28 23.18
CA PHE A 28 -34.05 20.63 22.66
C PHE A 28 -34.36 20.59 21.16
N GLY A 29 -34.91 21.67 20.61
CA GLY A 29 -35.04 21.86 19.16
C GLY A 29 -33.70 22.28 18.53
N LYS A 30 -33.75 22.86 17.32
CA LYS A 30 -32.57 23.44 16.65
C LYS A 30 -31.80 24.43 17.55
N MET A 31 -30.47 24.43 17.46
CA MET A 31 -29.59 25.38 18.12
C MET A 31 -28.66 26.08 17.12
N ASP A 32 -28.59 27.41 17.20
CA ASP A 32 -27.71 28.26 16.40
C ASP A 32 -26.73 29.00 17.32
N ILE A 33 -25.43 28.90 17.05
CA ILE A 33 -24.36 29.66 17.70
C ILE A 33 -23.77 30.59 16.64
N SER A 34 -23.96 31.89 16.80
CA SER A 34 -23.64 32.88 15.77
C SER A 34 -22.73 33.97 16.31
N ARG A 35 -22.40 34.95 15.46
CA ARG A 35 -21.50 36.07 15.76
C ARG A 35 -21.64 36.60 17.20
N ARG A 36 -20.51 36.68 17.90
CA ARG A 36 -20.39 37.15 19.31
C ARG A 36 -21.10 36.27 20.34
N GLY A 37 -21.62 35.12 19.95
CA GLY A 37 -22.16 34.11 20.84
C GLY A 37 -21.15 33.00 21.10
N SER A 38 -21.04 32.57 22.35
CA SER A 38 -20.25 31.41 22.75
C SER A 38 -21.10 30.42 23.54
N LEU A 39 -21.09 29.15 23.15
CA LEU A 39 -21.60 28.05 23.97
C LEU A 39 -20.40 27.31 24.58
N VAL A 40 -20.33 27.27 25.92
CA VAL A 40 -19.22 26.69 26.66
C VAL A 40 -19.73 25.57 27.55
N SER A 41 -19.10 24.40 27.55
CA SER A 41 -19.46 23.31 28.48
C SER A 41 -19.08 23.65 29.92
N GLN A 42 -19.91 23.24 30.89
CA GLN A 42 -19.43 23.11 32.26
C GLN A 42 -18.44 21.94 32.38
N LEU A 43 -17.51 22.02 33.34
CA LEU A 43 -16.39 21.09 33.53
C LEU A 43 -16.30 20.54 34.96
N THR A 44 -17.44 20.39 35.65
CA THR A 44 -17.44 19.76 36.97
C THR A 44 -17.13 18.27 36.82
N ALA A 45 -16.23 17.75 37.66
CA ALA A 45 -15.86 16.33 37.68
C ALA A 45 -17.06 15.43 38.01
N ALA A 46 -16.96 14.15 37.64
CA ALA A 46 -17.98 13.13 37.87
C ALA A 46 -19.40 13.53 37.42
N THR A 47 -19.53 14.31 36.34
CA THR A 47 -20.81 14.85 35.85
C THR A 47 -21.08 14.45 34.41
N ASN A 48 -22.31 14.04 34.10
CA ASN A 48 -22.74 13.69 32.75
C ASN A 48 -23.60 14.80 32.16
N TYR A 49 -23.05 15.52 31.20
CA TYR A 49 -23.72 16.59 30.47
C TYR A 49 -24.34 16.09 29.17
N TYR A 50 -25.51 16.62 28.83
CA TYR A 50 -26.28 16.22 27.66
C TYR A 50 -26.77 17.42 26.86
N LEU A 51 -26.45 17.43 25.56
CA LEU A 51 -27.07 18.27 24.54
C LEU A 51 -27.80 17.37 23.55
N LYS A 52 -29.07 17.04 23.83
CA LYS A 52 -29.91 16.26 22.92
C LYS A 52 -30.72 17.17 22.02
N LEU A 53 -30.68 16.97 20.71
CA LEU A 53 -31.29 17.87 19.73
C LEU A 53 -32.21 17.11 18.76
N ALA A 54 -33.48 17.47 18.71
CA ALA A 54 -34.40 17.17 17.61
C ALA A 54 -34.33 18.29 16.56
N GLY A 55 -33.11 18.54 16.08
CA GLY A 55 -32.77 19.64 15.17
C GLY A 55 -31.25 19.74 15.00
N ASN A 56 -30.81 20.60 14.08
CA ASN A 56 -29.37 20.81 13.86
C ASN A 56 -28.73 21.62 14.99
N LEU A 57 -27.44 21.35 15.22
CA LEU A 57 -26.53 22.27 15.87
C LEU A 57 -25.77 23.03 14.78
N GLU A 58 -26.01 24.33 14.67
CA GLU A 58 -25.38 25.19 13.66
C GLU A 58 -24.40 26.15 14.33
N LEU A 59 -23.13 26.07 13.93
CA LEU A 59 -22.06 26.93 14.39
C LEU A 59 -21.67 27.88 13.25
N ASN A 60 -22.27 29.06 13.26
CA ASN A 60 -22.13 30.07 12.22
C ASN A 60 -20.93 30.98 12.44
N GLU A 61 -20.57 31.74 11.40
CA GLU A 61 -19.42 32.64 11.44
C GLU A 61 -19.45 33.60 12.63
N GLY A 62 -18.32 33.67 13.34
CA GLY A 62 -18.16 34.51 14.52
C GLY A 62 -18.75 33.92 15.81
N GLY A 63 -19.40 32.76 15.75
CA GLY A 63 -19.80 31.98 16.92
C GLY A 63 -18.68 31.06 17.40
N THR A 64 -18.73 30.68 18.68
CA THR A 64 -17.78 29.76 19.33
C THR A 64 -18.50 28.62 20.03
N LEU A 65 -18.13 27.38 19.72
CA LEU A 65 -18.48 26.20 20.51
C LEU A 65 -17.22 25.69 21.21
N GLN A 66 -17.23 25.67 22.55
CA GLN A 66 -16.09 25.25 23.36
C GLN A 66 -16.51 24.16 24.35
N ILE A 67 -16.00 22.94 24.19
CA ILE A 67 -16.22 21.82 25.09
C ILE A 67 -14.87 21.40 25.67
N GLY A 68 -14.52 21.95 26.83
CA GLY A 68 -13.16 21.89 27.36
C GLY A 68 -12.16 22.72 26.54
N THR A 69 -10.94 22.86 27.07
CA THR A 69 -9.80 23.51 26.43
C THR A 69 -8.53 22.73 26.70
N SER A 70 -7.43 23.01 26.00
CA SER A 70 -6.13 22.38 26.27
C SER A 70 -5.63 22.58 27.71
N GLY A 71 -5.97 23.70 28.36
CA GLY A 71 -5.66 23.97 29.78
C GLY A 71 -6.70 23.45 30.77
N GLY A 72 -7.89 23.05 30.29
CA GLY A 72 -9.01 22.57 31.08
C GLY A 72 -9.86 21.60 30.28
N ALA A 73 -9.33 20.40 30.03
CA ALA A 73 -10.04 19.36 29.29
C ALA A 73 -11.30 18.91 30.06
N MET A 74 -12.24 18.27 29.36
CA MET A 74 -13.35 17.58 30.02
C MET A 74 -12.78 16.58 31.04
N PRO A 75 -13.17 16.63 32.33
CA PRO A 75 -12.70 15.70 33.34
C PRO A 75 -12.91 14.26 32.90
N ALA A 76 -11.93 13.40 33.17
CA ALA A 76 -11.92 12.05 32.63
C ALA A 76 -13.06 11.17 33.17
N ASP A 77 -13.62 11.50 34.34
CA ASP A 77 -14.80 10.88 34.97
C ASP A 77 -16.12 11.61 34.66
N SER A 78 -16.10 12.69 33.90
CA SER A 78 -17.28 13.37 33.36
C SER A 78 -17.54 12.93 31.93
N THR A 79 -18.74 13.20 31.41
CA THR A 79 -19.06 13.04 29.99
C THR A 79 -19.80 14.24 29.45
N PHE A 80 -19.64 14.52 28.16
CA PHE A 80 -20.45 15.49 27.42
C PHE A 80 -20.96 14.86 26.14
N THR A 81 -22.26 14.63 26.05
CA THR A 81 -22.89 13.96 24.90
C THR A 81 -23.73 14.91 24.09
N ILE A 82 -23.37 15.07 22.81
CA ILE A 82 -24.24 15.65 21.78
C ILE A 82 -24.94 14.50 21.07
N GLU A 83 -26.27 14.45 21.16
CA GLU A 83 -27.08 13.41 20.51
C GLU A 83 -28.11 14.04 19.57
N PHE A 84 -28.09 13.61 18.31
CA PHE A 84 -29.06 14.01 17.30
C PHE A 84 -30.23 13.01 17.28
N VAL A 85 -31.40 13.48 17.70
CA VAL A 85 -32.62 12.68 17.79
C VAL A 85 -33.33 12.69 16.43
N SER A 86 -32.75 11.97 15.48
CA SER A 86 -33.29 11.86 14.12
C SER A 86 -34.37 10.78 14.02
N THR A 87 -35.35 11.02 13.16
CA THR A 87 -36.41 10.07 12.79
C THR A 87 -36.13 9.34 11.47
N THR A 88 -35.20 9.89 10.67
CA THR A 88 -34.62 9.26 9.48
C THR A 88 -33.09 9.42 9.49
N ALA A 89 -32.37 8.58 8.75
CA ALA A 89 -30.91 8.62 8.72
C ALA A 89 -30.38 9.98 8.25
N ALA A 90 -29.46 10.56 9.02
CA ALA A 90 -28.83 11.86 8.77
C ALA A 90 -29.82 13.04 8.57
N GLU A 91 -30.98 12.99 9.25
CA GLU A 91 -31.93 14.10 9.28
C GLU A 91 -31.32 15.34 9.94
N PHE A 92 -30.66 15.14 11.08
CA PHE A 92 -30.05 16.18 11.89
C PHE A 92 -28.56 15.93 12.13
N GLY A 93 -27.82 17.00 12.39
CA GLY A 93 -26.39 16.91 12.64
C GLY A 93 -25.75 18.19 13.15
N PHE A 94 -24.44 18.12 13.31
CA PHE A 94 -23.59 19.26 13.60
C PHE A 94 -23.12 19.88 12.28
N THR A 95 -23.45 21.14 12.06
CA THR A 95 -22.97 21.90 10.90
C THR A 95 -22.16 23.09 11.37
N ARG A 96 -20.88 23.12 11.04
CA ARG A 96 -20.02 24.29 11.19
C ARG A 96 -20.01 25.06 9.88
N ASN A 97 -20.32 26.35 9.97
CA ASN A 97 -20.37 27.31 8.88
C ASN A 97 -19.41 28.48 9.18
N GLY A 98 -18.11 28.18 9.33
CA GLY A 98 -17.06 29.19 9.57
C GLY A 98 -16.91 29.69 11.02
N GLY A 99 -17.63 29.13 12.00
CA GLY A 99 -17.41 29.44 13.43
C GLY A 99 -16.19 28.72 14.03
N ILE A 100 -15.85 29.04 15.28
CA ILE A 100 -14.73 28.41 16.02
C ILE A 100 -15.28 27.20 16.79
N CYS A 101 -14.72 26.03 16.56
CA CYS A 101 -15.04 24.81 17.30
C CYS A 101 -13.81 24.35 18.05
N GLN A 102 -13.91 24.18 19.37
CA GLN A 102 -12.87 23.64 20.22
C GLN A 102 -13.46 22.57 21.12
N MET A 103 -12.94 21.36 21.02
CA MET A 103 -13.31 20.24 21.87
C MET A 103 -12.05 19.57 22.38
N GLN A 104 -11.93 19.49 23.70
CA GLN A 104 -10.82 18.84 24.39
C GLN A 104 -11.35 17.82 25.39
N GLY A 105 -11.38 16.56 24.97
CA GLY A 105 -11.63 15.42 25.84
C GLY A 105 -10.44 15.10 26.74
N ALA A 106 -10.66 14.19 27.68
CA ALA A 106 -9.57 13.66 28.50
C ALA A 106 -8.57 12.91 27.61
N THR A 107 -7.29 13.23 27.77
CA THR A 107 -6.20 12.57 27.05
C THR A 107 -6.23 11.07 27.28
N LYS A 108 -6.15 10.31 26.19
CA LYS A 108 -6.00 8.85 26.20
C LYS A 108 -4.97 8.43 25.17
N THR A 109 -4.26 7.34 25.43
CA THR A 109 -3.54 6.60 24.37
C THR A 109 -4.59 6.08 23.39
N PRO A 110 -4.63 6.54 22.12
CA PRO A 110 -5.72 6.15 21.23
C PRO A 110 -5.64 4.68 20.84
N TRP A 111 -4.45 4.17 20.57
CA TRP A 111 -4.19 2.77 20.27
C TRP A 111 -2.76 2.37 20.66
N ALA A 112 -2.50 1.07 20.72
CA ALA A 112 -1.21 0.46 21.04
C ALA A 112 -1.06 -0.87 20.27
N ASN A 113 0.13 -1.46 20.30
CA ASN A 113 0.35 -2.79 19.72
C ASN A 113 0.32 -3.86 20.82
N LEU A 114 0.02 -5.10 20.43
CA LEU A 114 0.26 -6.26 21.27
C LEU A 114 1.77 -6.53 21.40
N ALA A 115 2.25 -6.76 22.62
CA ALA A 115 3.62 -7.19 22.90
C ALA A 115 3.78 -8.71 23.06
N ALA A 116 2.66 -9.43 23.12
CA ALA A 116 2.61 -10.88 23.18
C ALA A 116 1.35 -11.39 22.46
N ASP A 117 1.41 -12.61 21.95
CA ASP A 117 0.26 -13.26 21.34
C ASP A 117 -0.90 -13.37 22.35
N ALA A 118 -2.09 -12.94 21.93
CA ALA A 118 -3.32 -13.08 22.67
C ALA A 118 -4.11 -14.26 22.09
N ALA A 119 -4.17 -15.38 22.82
CA ALA A 119 -4.90 -16.56 22.36
C ALA A 119 -6.43 -16.32 22.40
N ALA A 120 -7.18 -17.04 21.57
CA ALA A 120 -8.64 -17.06 21.68
C ALA A 120 -9.07 -17.42 23.12
N ALA A 121 -10.16 -16.81 23.58
CA ALA A 121 -10.67 -16.83 24.95
C ALA A 121 -9.78 -16.15 26.02
N ALA A 122 -8.65 -15.51 25.67
CA ALA A 122 -7.88 -14.74 26.64
C ALA A 122 -8.70 -13.60 27.26
N THR A 123 -8.60 -13.44 28.57
CA THR A 123 -9.26 -12.36 29.35
C THR A 123 -8.29 -11.27 29.78
N SER A 124 -7.04 -11.35 29.32
CA SER A 124 -6.00 -10.35 29.53
C SER A 124 -5.08 -10.30 28.33
N ILE A 125 -4.67 -9.10 27.95
CA ILE A 125 -3.73 -8.86 26.88
C ILE A 125 -2.52 -8.08 27.42
N THR A 126 -1.39 -8.16 26.71
CA THR A 126 -0.19 -7.39 27.02
C THR A 126 0.13 -6.48 25.86
N LEU A 127 0.21 -5.18 26.12
CA LEU A 127 0.53 -4.15 25.14
C LEU A 127 2.04 -3.84 25.14
N ASP A 128 2.52 -3.19 24.09
CA ASP A 128 3.89 -2.69 23.96
C ASP A 128 4.17 -1.45 24.83
N VAL A 129 3.10 -0.77 25.26
CA VAL A 129 3.16 0.40 26.14
C VAL A 129 2.14 0.29 27.27
N SER A 130 2.37 1.02 28.36
CA SER A 130 1.33 1.24 29.38
C SER A 130 0.34 2.30 28.88
N PRO A 131 -0.93 1.95 28.61
CA PRO A 131 -1.86 2.90 28.00
C PRO A 131 -2.27 3.98 29.02
N THR A 132 -2.22 5.23 28.59
CA THR A 132 -2.67 6.38 29.38
C THR A 132 -4.18 6.54 29.28
N GLY A 133 -4.84 6.73 30.42
CA GLY A 133 -6.26 7.11 30.48
C GLY A 133 -7.27 6.00 30.16
N TRP A 134 -6.82 4.77 29.88
CA TRP A 134 -7.70 3.62 29.72
C TRP A 134 -8.31 3.20 31.06
N ARG A 135 -9.58 2.80 31.06
CA ARG A 135 -10.36 2.49 32.27
C ARG A 135 -11.23 1.27 32.04
N SER A 136 -11.64 0.63 33.14
CA SER A 136 -12.67 -0.42 33.11
C SER A 136 -13.93 0.09 32.40
N GLY A 137 -14.49 -0.73 31.52
CA GLY A 137 -15.66 -0.38 30.70
C GLY A 137 -15.34 0.31 29.38
N ASP A 138 -14.09 0.74 29.14
CA ASP A 138 -13.67 1.19 27.81
C ASP A 138 -13.84 0.05 26.79
N VAL A 139 -14.27 0.38 25.57
CA VAL A 139 -14.38 -0.56 24.46
C VAL A 139 -13.12 -0.51 23.61
N LEU A 140 -12.49 -1.65 23.40
CA LEU A 140 -11.30 -1.82 22.57
C LEU A 140 -11.67 -2.53 21.26
N ALA A 141 -11.09 -2.09 20.15
CA ALA A 141 -11.08 -2.75 18.86
C ALA A 141 -9.76 -3.51 18.68
N PHE A 142 -9.84 -4.72 18.15
CA PHE A 142 -8.71 -5.59 17.85
C PHE A 142 -8.59 -5.78 16.34
N ALA A 143 -7.43 -5.47 15.79
CA ALA A 143 -7.12 -5.74 14.39
C ALA A 143 -6.97 -7.26 14.15
N PRO A 144 -7.46 -7.80 13.03
CA PRO A 144 -7.21 -9.18 12.67
C PRO A 144 -5.74 -9.38 12.34
N THR A 145 -5.19 -10.53 12.69
CA THR A 145 -3.78 -10.86 12.40
C THR A 145 -3.62 -12.05 11.46
N THR A 146 -4.66 -12.50 10.77
CA THR A 146 -4.59 -13.54 9.71
C THR A 146 -5.10 -12.96 8.39
N ALA A 147 -5.05 -13.73 7.30
CA ALA A 147 -5.68 -13.32 6.04
C ALA A 147 -7.21 -13.21 6.09
N ILE A 148 -7.85 -13.50 7.23
CA ILE A 148 -9.31 -13.43 7.41
C ILE A 148 -9.68 -12.08 8.01
N SER A 149 -10.16 -11.17 7.16
CA SER A 149 -10.53 -9.80 7.55
C SER A 149 -11.64 -9.72 8.61
N THR A 150 -12.53 -10.72 8.65
CA THR A 150 -13.66 -10.78 9.60
C THR A 150 -13.27 -11.19 11.03
N GLN A 151 -11.98 -11.47 11.30
CA GLN A 151 -11.49 -11.74 12.65
C GLN A 151 -11.24 -10.46 13.48
N ALA A 152 -11.48 -9.28 12.91
CA ALA A 152 -11.55 -8.06 13.68
C ALA A 152 -12.69 -8.17 14.72
N GLU A 153 -12.48 -7.68 15.93
CA GLU A 153 -13.52 -7.70 16.96
C GLU A 153 -13.41 -6.53 17.93
N SER A 154 -14.43 -6.34 18.76
CA SER A 154 -14.37 -5.40 19.87
C SER A 154 -14.75 -6.04 21.20
N LYS A 155 -14.07 -5.62 22.28
CA LYS A 155 -14.29 -6.10 23.64
C LYS A 155 -14.22 -4.97 24.64
N ALA A 156 -15.07 -5.05 25.66
CA ALA A 156 -14.96 -4.17 26.81
C ALA A 156 -13.78 -4.59 27.70
N THR A 157 -13.09 -3.61 28.25
CA THR A 157 -12.17 -3.82 29.37
C THR A 157 -12.96 -4.17 30.64
N THR A 158 -12.44 -5.08 31.44
CA THR A 158 -13.08 -5.57 32.67
C THR A 158 -12.42 -5.04 33.94
N GLY A 159 -11.32 -4.29 33.79
CA GLY A 159 -10.58 -3.64 34.87
C GLY A 159 -9.70 -2.51 34.33
N ALA A 160 -9.17 -1.68 35.23
CA ALA A 160 -8.17 -0.70 34.87
C ALA A 160 -6.85 -1.40 34.48
N PRO A 161 -6.08 -0.89 33.50
CA PRO A 161 -4.76 -1.41 33.18
C PRO A 161 -3.82 -1.40 34.37
N VAL A 162 -2.95 -2.41 34.46
CA VAL A 162 -1.84 -2.48 35.41
C VAL A 162 -0.55 -2.56 34.60
N GLY A 163 0.16 -1.44 34.49
CA GLY A 163 1.27 -1.32 33.53
C GLY A 163 0.77 -1.52 32.10
N ALA A 164 1.41 -2.43 31.36
CA ALA A 164 1.04 -2.77 29.98
C ALA A 164 -0.02 -3.89 29.88
N THR A 165 -0.44 -4.48 31.00
CA THR A 165 -1.46 -5.53 31.01
C THR A 165 -2.86 -4.93 31.14
N VAL A 166 -3.75 -5.33 30.24
CA VAL A 166 -5.15 -4.87 30.21
C VAL A 166 -6.09 -6.06 30.35
N ALA A 167 -6.98 -5.99 31.34
CA ALA A 167 -8.04 -6.99 31.51
C ALA A 167 -9.21 -6.69 30.54
N VAL A 168 -9.65 -7.72 29.81
CA VAL A 168 -10.69 -7.61 28.78
C VAL A 168 -11.70 -8.75 28.90
N ALA A 169 -12.90 -8.52 28.38
CA ALA A 169 -13.81 -9.62 28.10
C ALA A 169 -13.14 -10.62 27.14
N ALA A 170 -13.42 -11.91 27.30
CA ALA A 170 -12.77 -12.96 26.53
C ALA A 170 -12.80 -12.66 25.02
N ILE A 171 -11.61 -12.56 24.42
CA ILE A 171 -11.47 -12.36 22.96
C ILE A 171 -11.89 -13.63 22.22
N THR A 172 -12.47 -13.48 21.04
CA THR A 172 -13.04 -14.59 20.28
C THR A 172 -11.98 -15.23 19.39
N ASN A 173 -11.18 -14.41 18.73
CA ASN A 173 -10.13 -14.78 17.83
C ASN A 173 -8.77 -14.64 18.52
N ALA A 174 -7.78 -15.38 18.03
CA ALA A 174 -6.39 -15.16 18.45
C ALA A 174 -5.82 -13.97 17.69
N HIS A 175 -5.01 -13.16 18.36
CA HIS A 175 -4.30 -12.02 17.79
C HIS A 175 -2.80 -12.15 18.04
N GLY A 176 -1.99 -12.00 17.00
CA GLY A 176 -0.53 -12.06 17.11
C GLY A 176 0.05 -10.79 17.74
N GLY A 177 1.10 -10.95 18.54
CA GLY A 177 1.88 -9.88 19.16
C GLY A 177 3.37 -10.21 19.23
N SER A 178 3.85 -11.03 18.28
CA SER A 178 5.19 -11.60 18.30
C SER A 178 6.10 -10.91 17.28
N ALA A 179 7.06 -10.13 17.79
CA ALA A 179 8.09 -9.52 16.96
C ALA A 179 8.92 -10.55 16.17
N ALA A 180 9.05 -11.79 16.68
CA ALA A 180 9.81 -12.86 16.03
C ALA A 180 9.17 -13.33 14.71
N THR A 181 7.85 -13.33 14.61
CA THR A 181 7.13 -13.65 13.37
C THR A 181 6.88 -12.42 12.50
N GLY A 182 7.15 -11.23 13.04
CA GLY A 182 6.77 -9.95 12.44
C GLY A 182 5.27 -9.64 12.53
N VAL A 183 4.45 -10.51 13.14
CA VAL A 183 3.01 -10.34 13.26
C VAL A 183 2.70 -9.61 14.56
N ILE A 184 2.23 -8.38 14.43
CA ILE A 184 1.92 -7.50 15.57
C ILE A 184 0.54 -6.91 15.31
N GLY A 185 -0.43 -7.27 16.16
CA GLY A 185 -1.80 -6.78 16.08
C GLY A 185 -1.97 -5.49 16.87
N GLU A 186 -2.78 -4.60 16.32
CA GLU A 186 -3.13 -3.31 16.91
C GLU A 186 -4.38 -3.42 17.77
N VAL A 187 -4.40 -2.66 18.87
CA VAL A 187 -5.52 -2.53 19.80
C VAL A 187 -5.89 -1.06 19.96
N GLY A 188 -7.06 -0.67 19.46
CA GLY A 188 -7.55 0.71 19.50
C GLY A 188 -8.63 0.93 20.54
N ASN A 189 -8.55 2.00 21.35
CA ASN A 189 -9.59 2.38 22.30
C ASN A 189 -10.65 3.25 21.61
N LEU A 190 -11.90 2.80 21.63
CA LEU A 190 -13.04 3.46 20.99
C LEU A 190 -13.80 4.43 21.92
N THR A 191 -13.44 4.52 23.20
CA THR A 191 -14.20 5.28 24.20
C THR A 191 -13.55 6.61 24.53
N ARG A 192 -14.32 7.70 24.43
CA ARG A 192 -13.94 9.05 24.88
C ARG A 192 -15.04 9.66 25.74
N ASN A 193 -14.71 10.73 26.47
CA ASN A 193 -15.66 11.40 27.35
C ASN A 193 -16.48 12.50 26.67
N ILE A 194 -16.05 13.02 25.52
CA ILE A 194 -16.89 13.85 24.65
C ILE A 194 -17.45 12.96 23.54
N LYS A 195 -18.76 13.00 23.33
CA LYS A 195 -19.46 12.12 22.38
C LYS A 195 -20.33 12.93 21.42
N ILE A 196 -20.28 12.59 20.13
CA ILE A 196 -21.18 13.12 19.10
C ILE A 196 -21.78 11.95 18.35
N LYS A 197 -23.11 11.80 18.41
CA LYS A 197 -23.77 10.61 17.89
C LYS A 197 -25.17 10.83 17.34
N GLY A 198 -25.62 9.93 16.48
CA GLY A 198 -27.04 9.70 16.20
C GLY A 198 -27.71 8.81 17.27
N THR A 199 -29.03 8.67 17.18
CA THR A 199 -29.83 7.81 18.08
C THR A 199 -29.45 6.34 17.97
N SER A 200 -29.20 5.84 16.75
CA SER A 200 -28.84 4.44 16.49
C SER A 200 -28.11 4.28 15.16
N ALA A 201 -27.60 3.08 14.87
CA ALA A 201 -26.96 2.79 13.57
C ALA A 201 -27.90 2.96 12.35
N ALA A 202 -29.23 2.93 12.56
CA ALA A 202 -30.22 3.21 11.51
C ALA A 202 -30.71 4.67 11.52
N LEU A 203 -30.66 5.34 12.67
CA LEU A 203 -31.07 6.73 12.89
C LEU A 203 -29.82 7.56 13.18
N THR A 204 -29.01 7.72 12.14
CA THR A 204 -27.70 8.34 12.23
C THR A 204 -27.79 9.87 12.28
N GLY A 205 -26.78 10.50 12.89
CA GLY A 205 -26.51 11.92 12.74
C GLY A 205 -25.48 12.19 11.64
N TYR A 206 -25.01 13.43 11.53
CA TYR A 206 -23.86 13.78 10.69
C TYR A 206 -23.04 14.92 11.31
N VAL A 207 -21.81 15.07 10.85
CA VAL A 207 -20.94 16.23 11.12
C VAL A 207 -20.50 16.81 9.78
N SER A 208 -20.76 18.09 9.56
CA SER A 208 -20.36 18.82 8.36
C SER A 208 -19.53 20.03 8.76
N LEU A 209 -18.28 20.06 8.33
CA LEU A 209 -17.31 21.12 8.63
C LEU A 209 -17.07 21.96 7.38
N GLN A 210 -17.68 23.13 7.34
CA GLN A 210 -17.70 24.01 6.17
C GLN A 210 -17.41 25.46 6.56
N SER A 211 -17.12 26.24 5.53
CA SER A 211 -17.00 27.69 5.55
C SER A 211 -17.73 28.26 4.34
N PHE A 212 -18.28 29.47 4.47
CA PHE A 212 -18.81 30.21 3.33
C PHE A 212 -17.69 30.72 2.42
N SER A 213 -18.01 30.94 1.15
CA SER A 213 -17.09 31.63 0.23
C SER A 213 -16.75 33.02 0.76
N GLY A 214 -15.45 33.34 0.86
CA GLY A 214 -14.97 34.60 1.43
C GLY A 214 -14.90 34.65 2.96
N ALA A 215 -15.22 33.55 3.66
CA ALA A 215 -15.07 33.47 5.12
C ALA A 215 -13.61 33.59 5.55
N THR A 216 -13.38 34.22 6.70
CA THR A 216 -12.03 34.28 7.31
C THR A 216 -11.62 32.89 7.79
N ALA A 217 -10.36 32.50 7.56
CA ALA A 217 -9.81 31.24 8.06
C ALA A 217 -10.00 31.11 9.58
N ARG A 218 -10.67 30.04 10.03
CA ARG A 218 -10.89 29.75 11.46
C ARG A 218 -10.58 28.29 11.77
N THR A 219 -10.20 28.01 13.02
CA THR A 219 -9.85 26.66 13.45
C THR A 219 -11.07 25.82 13.85
N CYS A 220 -10.95 24.52 13.63
CA CYS A 220 -11.85 23.49 14.15
C CYS A 220 -10.98 22.43 14.82
N ASP A 221 -11.01 22.40 16.14
CA ASP A 221 -10.11 21.63 16.98
C ASP A 221 -10.92 20.56 17.71
N MET A 222 -10.69 19.29 17.36
CA MET A 222 -11.38 18.14 17.97
C MET A 222 -10.36 17.12 18.46
N TYR A 223 -10.15 17.14 19.78
CA TYR A 223 -9.18 16.29 20.47
C TYR A 223 -9.91 15.31 21.39
N TYR A 224 -9.64 14.02 21.22
CA TYR A 224 -10.17 12.95 22.07
C TYR A 224 -11.72 12.95 22.13
N VAL A 225 -12.37 13.06 20.98
CA VAL A 225 -13.84 12.98 20.82
C VAL A 225 -14.23 11.62 20.24
N GLU A 226 -15.34 11.07 20.71
CA GLU A 226 -15.95 9.82 20.22
C GLU A 226 -17.12 10.17 19.27
N PHE A 227 -17.09 9.60 18.08
CA PHE A 227 -18.08 9.78 17.02
C PHE A 227 -18.67 8.42 16.65
N PHE A 228 -19.99 8.29 16.69
CA PHE A 228 -20.61 7.03 16.29
C PHE A 228 -22.07 7.15 15.89
N ASN A 229 -22.57 6.15 15.15
CA ASN A 229 -23.89 6.20 14.54
C ASN A 229 -24.05 7.46 13.68
N LEU A 230 -23.09 7.72 12.82
CA LEU A 230 -23.08 8.86 11.90
C LEU A 230 -23.06 8.39 10.45
N GLY A 231 -23.62 9.20 9.56
CA GLY A 231 -23.45 9.06 8.11
C GLY A 231 -24.69 8.61 7.34
N SER A 232 -24.63 8.81 6.03
CA SER A 232 -25.66 8.50 5.04
C SER A 232 -25.07 8.56 3.62
N ALA A 233 -25.89 8.31 2.59
CA ALA A 233 -25.50 8.52 1.20
C ALA A 233 -25.55 10.00 0.74
N LEU A 234 -26.08 10.91 1.58
CA LEU A 234 -26.28 12.30 1.19
C LEU A 234 -24.96 13.07 1.22
N SER A 235 -24.78 13.98 0.27
CA SER A 235 -23.60 14.86 0.23
C SER A 235 -23.50 15.67 1.52
N LEU A 236 -22.28 15.80 2.05
CA LEU A 236 -21.98 16.54 3.29
C LEU A 236 -22.63 15.95 4.55
N ARG A 237 -23.12 14.71 4.45
CA ARG A 237 -23.71 13.95 5.55
C ARG A 237 -23.28 12.48 5.53
N ARG A 238 -22.09 12.17 5.03
CA ARG A 238 -21.55 10.81 4.90
C ARG A 238 -21.00 10.23 6.20
N GLY A 239 -20.74 11.09 7.17
CA GLY A 239 -20.23 10.77 8.50
C GLY A 239 -19.70 12.07 9.07
N ILE A 240 -18.38 12.24 9.00
CA ILE A 240 -17.71 13.53 9.20
C ILE A 240 -17.23 14.04 7.83
N ASP A 241 -17.90 15.05 7.31
CA ASP A 241 -17.54 15.70 6.05
C ASP A 241 -16.73 16.98 6.30
N ILE A 242 -15.44 16.96 5.92
CA ILE A 242 -14.55 18.13 5.94
C ILE A 242 -14.70 18.87 4.60
N GLY A 243 -15.86 19.51 4.41
CA GLY A 243 -16.28 20.18 3.18
C GLY A 243 -15.44 21.41 2.79
N ASN A 244 -16.07 22.45 2.24
CA ASN A 244 -15.39 23.68 1.81
C ASN A 244 -14.86 24.45 3.03
N ASN A 245 -13.72 24.05 3.59
CA ASN A 245 -13.14 24.66 4.78
C ASN A 245 -11.96 25.55 4.39
N VAL A 246 -12.09 26.84 4.70
CA VAL A 246 -11.08 27.89 4.44
C VAL A 246 -10.10 28.03 5.63
N GLY A 247 -10.15 27.13 6.61
CA GLY A 247 -9.27 27.11 7.78
C GLY A 247 -8.68 25.74 8.07
N VAL A 248 -8.01 25.62 9.22
CA VAL A 248 -7.40 24.36 9.67
C VAL A 248 -8.42 23.57 10.50
N THR A 249 -8.57 22.29 10.18
CA THR A 249 -9.26 21.34 11.03
C THR A 249 -8.27 20.32 11.58
N ASN A 250 -8.27 20.15 12.90
CA ASN A 250 -7.44 19.19 13.63
C ASN A 250 -8.33 18.11 14.24
N PHE A 251 -8.19 16.88 13.75
CA PHE A 251 -8.75 15.68 14.35
C PHE A 251 -7.61 14.87 14.97
N VAL A 252 -7.48 14.93 16.30
CA VAL A 252 -6.39 14.26 17.00
C VAL A 252 -6.91 13.33 18.10
N GLY A 253 -6.49 12.07 18.10
CA GLY A 253 -6.80 11.13 19.19
C GLY A 253 -8.27 10.71 19.28
N ASN A 254 -9.07 10.97 18.24
CA ASN A 254 -10.50 10.69 18.23
C ASN A 254 -10.79 9.20 18.03
N ALA A 255 -12.01 8.79 18.37
CA ALA A 255 -12.55 7.47 18.05
C ALA A 255 -13.75 7.65 17.13
N ILE A 256 -13.77 6.98 15.98
CA ILE A 256 -14.90 7.02 15.04
C ILE A 256 -15.35 5.59 14.73
N HIS A 257 -16.58 5.23 15.06
CA HIS A 257 -17.03 3.85 14.83
C HIS A 257 -18.50 3.74 14.50
N THR A 258 -18.90 2.58 13.94
CA THR A 258 -20.30 2.30 13.61
C THR A 258 -20.89 3.32 12.63
N CYS A 259 -20.16 3.61 11.56
CA CYS A 259 -20.62 4.43 10.43
C CYS A 259 -21.11 3.52 9.29
N THR A 260 -22.13 2.70 9.56
CA THR A 260 -22.45 1.51 8.75
C THR A 260 -23.59 1.68 7.74
N VAL A 261 -24.22 2.85 7.68
CA VAL A 261 -25.28 3.12 6.70
C VAL A 261 -24.72 3.08 5.27
N ALA A 262 -25.50 2.60 4.31
CA ALA A 262 -25.09 2.53 2.91
C ALA A 262 -24.48 3.85 2.41
N SER A 263 -23.32 3.76 1.76
CA SER A 263 -22.53 4.89 1.24
C SER A 263 -22.03 5.90 2.28
N ALA A 264 -22.12 5.58 3.57
CA ALA A 264 -21.43 6.34 4.62
C ALA A 264 -19.91 6.15 4.53
N THR A 265 -19.18 7.15 5.01
CA THR A 265 -17.73 7.19 5.19
C THR A 265 -17.46 7.83 6.54
N ALA A 266 -16.59 7.25 7.37
CA ALA A 266 -16.30 7.83 8.69
C ALA A 266 -15.74 9.27 8.58
N ILE A 267 -14.69 9.47 7.79
CA ILE A 267 -14.12 10.78 7.48
C ILE A 267 -14.07 10.98 5.96
N ASN A 268 -14.82 11.94 5.46
CA ASN A 268 -14.80 12.34 4.05
C ASN A 268 -14.17 13.72 3.90
N HIS A 269 -13.13 13.80 3.08
CA HIS A 269 -12.37 15.00 2.74
C HIS A 269 -12.52 15.28 1.22
N PRO A 270 -13.59 16.00 0.82
CA PRO A 270 -13.91 16.28 -0.58
C PRO A 270 -13.03 17.38 -1.22
N ALA A 271 -13.02 17.44 -2.56
CA ALA A 271 -12.11 18.26 -3.39
C ALA A 271 -12.01 19.77 -3.11
N ALA A 272 -12.94 20.33 -2.35
CA ALA A 272 -13.09 21.78 -2.19
C ALA A 272 -12.45 22.33 -0.89
N THR A 273 -11.66 21.53 -0.19
CA THR A 273 -10.94 21.94 1.02
C THR A 273 -9.60 22.59 0.68
N THR A 274 -9.34 23.80 1.19
CA THR A 274 -8.08 24.54 0.95
C THR A 274 -7.13 24.52 2.16
N GLY A 275 -7.62 24.17 3.35
CA GLY A 275 -6.81 24.08 4.56
C GLY A 275 -5.92 22.83 4.63
N ALA A 276 -4.73 22.97 5.20
CA ALA A 276 -3.88 21.85 5.62
C ALA A 276 -4.49 21.19 6.88
N ASN A 277 -5.42 20.27 6.67
CA ASN A 277 -6.13 19.59 7.76
C ASN A 277 -5.25 18.50 8.36
N LEU A 278 -5.26 18.36 9.68
CA LEU A 278 -4.54 17.33 10.42
C LEU A 278 -5.52 16.23 10.85
N ILE A 279 -5.22 15.00 10.47
CA ILE A 279 -5.91 13.79 10.91
C ILE A 279 -4.84 12.91 11.55
N ASP A 280 -4.68 13.00 12.86
CA ASP A 280 -3.60 12.34 13.59
C ASP A 280 -4.10 11.42 14.72
N ASN A 281 -3.49 10.25 14.82
CA ASN A 281 -3.68 9.35 15.96
C ASN A 281 -5.15 8.98 16.26
N ASN A 282 -6.00 8.95 15.23
CA ASN A 282 -7.40 8.58 15.37
C ASN A 282 -7.57 7.07 15.23
N VAL A 283 -8.60 6.53 15.87
CA VAL A 283 -9.01 5.13 15.71
C VAL A 283 -10.34 5.09 14.99
N THR A 284 -10.42 4.30 13.91
CA THR A 284 -11.69 3.97 13.27
C THR A 284 -11.99 2.48 13.38
N TYR A 285 -13.25 2.14 13.65
CA TYR A 285 -13.69 0.74 13.74
C TYR A 285 -15.07 0.53 13.12
N ASN A 286 -15.23 -0.51 12.31
CA ASN A 286 -16.51 -0.86 11.69
C ASN A 286 -17.10 0.36 10.96
N ALA A 287 -16.27 0.95 10.09
CA ALA A 287 -16.55 2.20 9.41
C ALA A 287 -16.95 1.95 7.95
N GLY A 288 -17.85 2.78 7.46
CA GLY A 288 -18.26 2.91 6.07
C GLY A 288 -19.17 1.80 5.56
N GLY A 289 -20.40 2.15 5.18
CA GLY A 289 -21.33 1.28 4.48
C GLY A 289 -21.26 1.41 2.95
N SER A 290 -20.23 2.09 2.42
CA SER A 290 -20.03 2.17 0.97
C SER A 290 -19.62 0.80 0.39
N THR A 291 -20.14 0.50 -0.80
CA THR A 291 -19.73 -0.65 -1.60
C THR A 291 -18.93 -0.21 -2.83
N SER A 292 -18.58 1.08 -2.92
CA SER A 292 -17.87 1.67 -4.05
C SER A 292 -16.37 1.47 -3.91
N THR A 293 -15.73 0.94 -4.94
CA THR A 293 -14.26 0.86 -5.02
C THR A 293 -13.58 2.22 -5.10
N SER A 294 -14.34 3.29 -5.34
CA SER A 294 -13.87 4.66 -5.50
C SER A 294 -14.18 5.56 -4.29
N GLN A 295 -14.42 4.94 -3.12
CA GLN A 295 -14.68 5.65 -1.88
C GLN A 295 -14.12 4.87 -0.70
N GLY A 296 -13.39 5.56 0.17
CA GLY A 296 -12.90 4.98 1.43
C GLY A 296 -14.02 4.79 2.44
N ALA A 297 -14.02 3.66 3.14
CA ALA A 297 -14.97 3.34 4.19
C ALA A 297 -14.65 4.12 5.48
N ALA A 298 -13.37 4.19 5.83
CA ALA A 298 -12.90 4.92 7.00
C ALA A 298 -12.42 6.33 6.65
N LEU A 299 -11.59 6.47 5.61
CA LEU A 299 -11.08 7.75 5.15
C LEU A 299 -11.16 7.86 3.62
N ASN A 300 -11.86 8.88 3.15
CA ASN A 300 -11.90 9.23 1.74
C ASN A 300 -11.29 10.62 1.53
N VAL A 301 -10.19 10.71 0.77
CA VAL A 301 -9.55 11.97 0.39
C VAL A 301 -9.69 12.13 -1.11
N THR A 302 -10.40 13.17 -1.54
CA THR A 302 -10.51 13.54 -2.96
C THR A 302 -9.41 14.53 -3.32
N ALA A 303 -8.98 14.60 -4.59
CA ALA A 303 -8.03 15.60 -5.06
C ALA A 303 -8.39 17.01 -4.55
N THR A 304 -7.55 17.58 -3.69
CA THR A 304 -7.77 18.90 -3.09
C THR A 304 -6.70 19.90 -3.54
N THR A 305 -6.88 21.16 -3.16
CA THR A 305 -5.82 22.18 -3.31
C THR A 305 -5.01 22.35 -2.02
N GLY A 306 -5.52 21.84 -0.89
CA GLY A 306 -4.77 21.74 0.36
C GLY A 306 -3.87 20.50 0.37
N VAL A 307 -2.94 20.44 1.33
CA VAL A 307 -2.09 19.27 1.55
C VAL A 307 -2.46 18.70 2.92
N PRO A 308 -3.38 17.73 3.02
CA PRO A 308 -3.74 17.15 4.31
C PRO A 308 -2.56 16.38 4.91
N VAL A 309 -2.50 16.36 6.25
CA VAL A 309 -1.53 15.62 7.03
C VAL A 309 -2.27 14.50 7.76
N ILE A 310 -2.02 13.26 7.36
CA ILE A 310 -2.72 12.07 7.82
C ILE A 310 -1.70 11.14 8.45
N THR A 311 -1.64 11.11 9.78
CA THR A 311 -0.56 10.46 10.51
C THR A 311 -1.02 9.56 11.64
N ASN A 312 -0.32 8.46 11.89
CA ASN A 312 -0.49 7.61 13.08
C ASN A 312 -1.92 7.09 13.31
N ASN A 313 -2.78 7.03 12.28
CA ASN A 313 -4.15 6.61 12.45
C ASN A 313 -4.28 5.08 12.36
N LEU A 314 -5.22 4.52 13.11
CA LEU A 314 -5.57 3.11 13.08
C LEU A 314 -6.95 2.93 12.44
N PHE A 315 -7.01 2.24 11.31
CA PHE A 315 -8.24 1.94 10.58
C PHE A 315 -8.51 0.44 10.61
N ILE A 316 -9.56 0.03 11.32
CA ILE A 316 -9.92 -1.39 11.51
C ILE A 316 -11.33 -1.63 10.99
N LEU A 317 -11.51 -2.71 10.22
CA LEU A 317 -12.80 -3.25 9.80
C LEU A 317 -13.68 -2.27 9.00
N ALA A 318 -13.82 -2.52 7.70
CA ALA A 318 -14.85 -1.84 6.91
C ALA A 318 -16.21 -2.55 7.10
N ALA A 319 -17.29 -1.78 7.19
CA ALA A 319 -18.62 -2.34 7.47
C ALA A 319 -19.27 -3.03 6.25
N ALA A 320 -18.87 -2.65 5.03
CA ALA A 320 -19.39 -3.17 3.77
C ALA A 320 -18.29 -3.76 2.88
N THR A 321 -18.70 -4.66 1.98
CA THR A 321 -17.82 -5.26 0.98
C THR A 321 -17.60 -4.32 -0.20
N GLY A 322 -16.37 -4.23 -0.70
CA GLY A 322 -16.05 -3.55 -1.97
C GLY A 322 -15.37 -2.19 -1.85
N SER A 323 -15.52 -1.48 -0.72
CA SER A 323 -14.83 -0.21 -0.47
C SER A 323 -13.52 -0.43 0.29
N PRO A 324 -12.41 0.22 -0.11
CA PRO A 324 -11.20 0.19 0.69
C PRO A 324 -11.37 0.91 2.04
N LEU A 325 -10.52 0.62 3.03
CA LEU A 325 -10.55 1.40 4.29
C LEU A 325 -10.15 2.86 4.03
N VAL A 326 -9.08 3.05 3.27
CA VAL A 326 -8.56 4.36 2.89
C VAL A 326 -8.54 4.50 1.37
N PHE A 327 -9.09 5.60 0.87
CA PHE A 327 -9.05 5.97 -0.54
C PHE A 327 -8.43 7.36 -0.70
N LEU A 328 -7.33 7.44 -1.45
CA LEU A 328 -6.56 8.66 -1.69
C LEU A 328 -6.60 8.99 -3.19
N SER A 329 -7.45 9.95 -3.55
CA SER A 329 -7.42 10.64 -4.85
C SER A 329 -6.65 11.96 -4.80
N ASP A 330 -6.07 12.28 -3.64
CA ASP A 330 -5.02 13.29 -3.48
C ASP A 330 -3.79 12.59 -2.89
N ILE A 331 -2.79 12.34 -3.72
CA ILE A 331 -1.55 11.66 -3.35
C ILE A 331 -0.40 12.64 -3.13
N GLY A 332 -0.65 13.95 -3.21
CA GLY A 332 0.29 15.00 -2.83
C GLY A 332 0.38 15.22 -1.32
N CYS A 333 -0.45 14.51 -0.54
CA CYS A 333 -0.58 14.64 0.91
C CYS A 333 0.59 14.06 1.72
N THR A 334 0.56 14.28 3.04
CA THR A 334 1.37 13.48 3.98
C THR A 334 0.52 12.32 4.48
N PHE A 335 0.96 11.09 4.25
CA PHE A 335 0.32 9.87 4.72
C PHE A 335 1.37 8.97 5.36
N THR A 336 1.56 9.08 6.69
CA THR A 336 2.65 8.38 7.40
C THR A 336 2.22 7.69 8.69
N GLY A 337 2.82 6.54 9.01
CA GLY A 337 2.55 5.85 10.28
C GLY A 337 1.12 5.31 10.42
N ASN A 338 0.35 5.20 9.34
CA ASN A 338 -1.05 4.75 9.40
C ASN A 338 -1.14 3.23 9.30
N HIS A 339 -2.08 2.63 10.02
CA HIS A 339 -2.34 1.19 10.05
C HIS A 339 -3.73 0.89 9.48
N THR A 340 -3.83 -0.06 8.56
CA THR A 340 -5.09 -0.51 7.96
C THR A 340 -5.24 -2.02 8.05
N ALA A 341 -6.35 -2.49 8.63
CA ALA A 341 -6.59 -3.93 8.78
C ALA A 341 -8.05 -4.32 8.77
N GLY A 342 -8.34 -5.56 8.34
CA GLY A 342 -9.69 -6.12 8.40
C GLY A 342 -10.65 -5.62 7.33
N CYS A 343 -10.15 -5.17 6.17
CA CYS A 343 -10.99 -4.76 5.06
C CYS A 343 -11.36 -5.97 4.16
N PRO A 344 -12.65 -6.21 3.84
CA PRO A 344 -13.06 -7.14 2.78
C PRO A 344 -12.77 -6.61 1.35
N ALA A 345 -11.93 -5.60 1.21
CA ALA A 345 -11.43 -5.04 -0.04
C ALA A 345 -9.97 -4.60 0.15
N ALA A 346 -9.53 -3.51 -0.48
CA ALA A 346 -8.17 -3.01 -0.29
C ALA A 346 -8.00 -2.25 1.05
N GLY A 347 -6.87 -2.41 1.77
CA GLY A 347 -6.58 -1.57 2.94
C GLY A 347 -6.43 -0.10 2.55
N VAL A 348 -5.57 0.18 1.56
CA VAL A 348 -5.34 1.51 0.99
C VAL A 348 -5.43 1.46 -0.53
N THR A 349 -6.16 2.41 -1.13
CA THR A 349 -6.18 2.63 -2.58
C THR A 349 -5.69 4.03 -2.92
N TYR A 350 -4.72 4.11 -3.82
CA TYR A 350 -4.22 5.32 -4.44
C TYR A 350 -4.85 5.49 -5.83
N SER A 351 -5.48 6.63 -6.10
CA SER A 351 -6.28 6.86 -7.30
C SER A 351 -6.08 8.26 -7.87
N GLU A 352 -4.83 8.67 -8.03
CA GLU A 352 -4.43 9.89 -8.73
C GLU A 352 -3.15 9.67 -9.54
N THR A 353 -2.99 10.38 -10.66
CA THR A 353 -1.73 10.49 -11.39
C THR A 353 -1.06 11.83 -11.05
N ALA A 354 -0.25 11.82 -10.00
CA ALA A 354 0.50 12.98 -9.54
C ALA A 354 1.84 12.54 -8.93
N THR A 355 2.70 13.50 -8.63
CA THR A 355 3.90 13.25 -7.81
C THR A 355 3.46 13.00 -6.37
N LEU A 356 3.99 11.93 -5.77
CA LEU A 356 3.72 11.61 -4.37
C LEU A 356 4.21 12.72 -3.44
N GLY A 357 3.41 13.01 -2.41
CA GLY A 357 3.84 13.77 -1.24
C GLY A 357 4.72 12.91 -0.33
N THR A 358 4.48 12.96 0.98
CA THR A 358 5.25 12.16 1.95
C THR A 358 4.47 10.90 2.33
N HIS A 359 4.89 9.73 1.84
CA HIS A 359 4.24 8.45 2.10
C HIS A 359 5.20 7.47 2.76
N SER A 360 5.13 7.28 4.07
CA SER A 360 6.11 6.44 4.77
C SER A 360 5.62 5.72 6.01
N ASN A 361 6.25 4.60 6.36
CA ASN A 361 6.02 3.85 7.59
C ASN A 361 4.55 3.43 7.81
N ASN A 362 3.81 3.14 6.72
CA ASN A 362 2.42 2.70 6.82
C ASN A 362 2.33 1.17 6.85
N HIS A 363 1.37 0.65 7.62
CA HIS A 363 1.11 -0.77 7.77
C HIS A 363 -0.24 -1.12 7.14
N SER A 364 -0.27 -2.19 6.35
CA SER A 364 -1.51 -2.69 5.76
C SER A 364 -1.51 -4.21 5.76
N HIS A 365 -2.47 -4.83 6.44
CA HIS A 365 -2.52 -6.28 6.58
C HIS A 365 -3.92 -6.83 6.80
N SER A 366 -4.09 -8.15 6.64
CA SER A 366 -5.36 -8.83 6.94
C SER A 366 -6.55 -8.24 6.15
N ASN A 367 -6.29 -7.68 4.98
CA ASN A 367 -7.27 -7.16 4.04
C ASN A 367 -7.40 -8.12 2.85
N VAL A 368 -8.42 -7.97 2.00
CA VAL A 368 -8.48 -8.73 0.74
C VAL A 368 -7.35 -8.34 -0.21
N GLY A 369 -7.06 -7.04 -0.33
CA GLY A 369 -5.79 -6.54 -0.88
C GLY A 369 -5.19 -5.55 0.11
N ASN A 370 -3.88 -5.44 0.26
CA ASN A 370 -3.35 -4.51 1.26
C ASN A 370 -3.19 -3.09 0.70
N VAL A 371 -2.38 -2.93 -0.35
CA VAL A 371 -2.16 -1.63 -1.01
C VAL A 371 -2.42 -1.76 -2.50
N ARG A 372 -3.21 -0.85 -3.06
CA ARG A 372 -3.53 -0.81 -4.49
C ARG A 372 -3.21 0.55 -5.09
N LEU A 373 -2.50 0.56 -6.21
CA LEU A 373 -2.34 1.73 -7.07
C LEU A 373 -3.31 1.61 -8.25
N LEU A 374 -4.50 2.21 -8.08
CA LEU A 374 -5.55 2.26 -9.10
C LEU A 374 -5.25 3.29 -10.19
N SER A 375 -4.47 4.32 -9.86
CA SER A 375 -3.85 5.23 -10.83
C SER A 375 -2.35 5.27 -10.56
N ALA A 376 -1.56 5.46 -11.63
CA ALA A 376 -0.11 5.43 -11.54
C ALA A 376 0.43 6.74 -10.95
N PRO A 377 1.10 6.73 -9.78
CA PRO A 377 1.89 7.89 -9.36
C PRO A 377 2.97 8.17 -10.41
N SER A 378 3.27 9.45 -10.60
CA SER A 378 4.19 9.95 -11.64
C SER A 378 5.47 10.54 -11.04
N GLY A 379 5.96 9.94 -9.96
CA GLY A 379 7.17 10.37 -9.26
C GLY A 379 7.06 10.30 -7.75
N GLY A 380 8.21 10.43 -7.08
CA GLY A 380 8.32 10.45 -5.62
C GLY A 380 8.64 9.09 -5.01
N THR A 381 8.65 9.04 -3.68
CA THR A 381 9.08 7.87 -2.92
C THR A 381 8.01 7.46 -1.90
N MET A 382 7.67 6.17 -1.89
CA MET A 382 6.96 5.53 -0.79
C MET A 382 7.97 4.69 0.00
N SER A 383 8.05 4.85 1.32
CA SER A 383 9.09 4.18 2.12
C SER A 383 8.59 3.45 3.37
N GLY A 384 9.27 2.38 3.77
CA GLY A 384 9.06 1.73 5.08
C GLY A 384 7.70 1.06 5.27
N TYR A 385 6.99 0.69 4.21
CA TYR A 385 5.70 0.01 4.37
C TYR A 385 5.88 -1.42 4.86
N LYS A 386 4.97 -1.85 5.74
CA LYS A 386 4.85 -3.25 6.18
C LYS A 386 3.53 -3.82 5.71
N ILE A 387 3.60 -4.80 4.81
CA ILE A 387 2.45 -5.33 4.09
C ILE A 387 2.38 -6.85 4.29
N TRP A 388 1.32 -7.36 4.91
CA TRP A 388 1.30 -8.78 5.24
C TRP A 388 -0.09 -9.42 5.32
N ARG A 389 -0.14 -10.74 5.17
CA ARG A 389 -1.37 -11.56 5.31
C ARG A 389 -2.58 -10.98 4.58
N SER A 390 -2.39 -10.52 3.35
CA SER A 390 -3.50 -10.23 2.44
C SER A 390 -4.19 -11.53 2.00
N ALA A 391 -5.52 -11.51 1.83
CA ALA A 391 -6.28 -12.61 1.24
C ALA A 391 -6.07 -12.76 -0.29
N ASP A 392 -5.36 -11.80 -0.91
CA ASP A 392 -4.90 -11.83 -2.29
C ASP A 392 -3.41 -11.44 -2.35
N VAL A 393 -3.10 -10.22 -2.80
CA VAL A 393 -1.74 -9.71 -2.98
C VAL A 393 -1.40 -8.61 -1.98
N GLY A 394 -0.12 -8.44 -1.69
CA GLY A 394 0.37 -7.36 -0.83
C GLY A 394 0.22 -5.98 -1.50
N LEU A 395 1.09 -5.68 -2.47
CA LEU A 395 1.04 -4.48 -3.30
C LEU A 395 0.54 -4.82 -4.71
N ASP A 396 -0.49 -4.09 -5.15
CA ASP A 396 -1.13 -4.26 -6.44
C ASP A 396 -0.92 -3.02 -7.33
N LEU A 397 -0.06 -3.15 -8.35
CA LEU A 397 0.24 -2.09 -9.30
C LEU A 397 -0.76 -2.09 -10.46
N LEU A 398 -2.05 -1.90 -10.20
CA LEU A 398 -3.11 -2.18 -11.17
C LEU A 398 -2.95 -1.43 -12.51
N THR A 399 -2.66 -0.13 -12.45
CA THR A 399 -2.36 0.70 -13.65
C THR A 399 -0.87 0.99 -13.82
N GLY A 400 -0.04 0.40 -12.98
CA GLY A 400 1.40 0.66 -12.90
C GLY A 400 1.80 1.87 -12.04
N ALA A 401 3.06 2.27 -12.17
CA ALA A 401 3.69 3.42 -11.53
C ALA A 401 4.79 3.94 -12.47
N VAL A 402 5.03 5.25 -12.47
CA VAL A 402 6.01 5.91 -13.34
C VAL A 402 7.00 6.67 -12.48
N ASN A 403 8.30 6.42 -12.68
CA ASN A 403 9.40 7.09 -11.95
C ASN A 403 9.22 7.07 -10.42
N THR A 404 8.58 6.04 -9.89
CA THR A 404 8.26 5.94 -8.46
C THR A 404 9.24 5.01 -7.77
N THR A 405 9.74 5.43 -6.60
CA THR A 405 10.61 4.60 -5.75
C THR A 405 9.81 4.00 -4.60
N PHE A 406 9.91 2.69 -4.44
CA PHE A 406 9.39 1.92 -3.31
C PHE A 406 10.59 1.49 -2.46
N ASP A 407 10.78 2.14 -1.33
CA ASP A 407 11.97 1.97 -0.50
C ASP A 407 11.64 1.21 0.79
N SER A 408 12.44 0.20 1.12
CA SER A 408 12.40 -0.48 2.41
C SER A 408 11.03 -1.09 2.74
N PHE A 409 10.32 -1.59 1.73
CA PHE A 409 9.07 -2.32 1.94
C PHE A 409 9.31 -3.73 2.46
N THR A 410 8.43 -4.21 3.33
CA THR A 410 8.45 -5.58 3.83
C THR A 410 7.13 -6.28 3.50
N PHE A 411 7.23 -7.43 2.82
CA PHE A 411 6.10 -8.26 2.40
C PHE A 411 6.20 -9.66 3.01
N PHE A 412 5.11 -10.15 3.62
CA PHE A 412 5.02 -11.57 4.00
C PHE A 412 3.60 -12.11 4.19
N GLY A 413 3.42 -13.42 3.99
CA GLY A 413 2.17 -14.12 4.31
C GLY A 413 0.96 -13.81 3.45
N ASN A 414 1.12 -13.08 2.34
CA ASN A 414 0.04 -12.79 1.39
C ASN A 414 -0.32 -14.03 0.55
N VAL A 415 -1.61 -14.33 0.38
CA VAL A 415 -2.10 -15.57 -0.27
C VAL A 415 -1.55 -15.80 -1.68
N SER A 416 -1.43 -14.74 -2.49
CA SER A 416 -1.03 -14.84 -3.90
C SER A 416 0.42 -14.43 -4.16
N ALA A 417 0.83 -13.25 -3.68
CA ALA A 417 2.18 -12.70 -3.83
C ALA A 417 2.42 -11.46 -2.95
N GLY A 418 3.68 -11.12 -2.71
CA GLY A 418 4.06 -9.85 -2.10
C GLY A 418 3.77 -8.66 -3.02
N LEU A 419 4.20 -8.75 -4.27
CA LEU A 419 3.96 -7.76 -5.33
C LEU A 419 3.21 -8.38 -6.50
N TYR A 420 2.18 -7.68 -6.99
CA TYR A 420 1.52 -7.99 -8.25
C TYR A 420 1.75 -6.87 -9.26
N MET A 421 2.53 -7.18 -10.29
CA MET A 421 2.79 -6.31 -11.43
C MET A 421 1.63 -6.43 -12.43
N ARG A 422 0.88 -5.35 -12.58
CA ARG A 422 -0.18 -5.17 -13.58
C ARG A 422 0.04 -3.85 -14.33
N GLY A 423 -0.63 -3.69 -15.45
CA GLY A 423 -0.57 -2.44 -16.22
C GLY A 423 0.83 -2.12 -16.79
N ARG A 424 1.06 -0.83 -17.06
CA ARG A 424 2.29 -0.34 -17.69
C ARG A 424 3.22 0.28 -16.65
N LEU A 425 4.42 -0.26 -16.51
CA LEU A 425 5.43 0.18 -15.55
C LEU A 425 6.56 0.87 -16.29
N TYR A 426 6.85 2.12 -15.92
CA TYR A 426 7.92 2.88 -16.56
C TYR A 426 8.91 3.37 -15.51
N SER A 427 10.12 2.78 -15.50
CA SER A 427 11.26 3.26 -14.72
C SER A 427 10.99 3.40 -13.20
N SER A 428 10.22 2.47 -12.63
CA SER A 428 10.03 2.42 -11.17
C SER A 428 11.09 1.55 -10.50
N LEU A 429 11.44 1.88 -9.27
CA LEU A 429 12.52 1.26 -8.51
C LEU A 429 11.99 0.69 -7.18
N PHE A 430 12.29 -0.56 -6.89
CA PHE A 430 12.19 -1.13 -5.55
C PHE A 430 13.59 -1.16 -4.94
N LEU A 431 13.78 -0.47 -3.82
CA LEU A 431 15.06 -0.33 -3.14
C LEU A 431 14.98 -0.95 -1.75
N SER A 432 15.95 -1.79 -1.37
CA SER A 432 16.07 -2.36 -0.02
C SER A 432 14.81 -3.09 0.49
N CYS A 433 14.02 -3.66 -0.43
CA CYS A 433 12.75 -4.31 -0.09
C CYS A 433 12.94 -5.79 0.28
N VAL A 434 12.06 -6.31 1.12
CA VAL A 434 12.07 -7.69 1.62
C VAL A 434 10.77 -8.39 1.24
N PHE A 435 10.87 -9.54 0.59
CA PHE A 435 9.75 -10.38 0.17
C PHE A 435 9.91 -11.78 0.74
N ASN A 436 9.09 -12.17 1.72
CA ASN A 436 9.18 -13.48 2.38
C ASN A 436 7.84 -14.23 2.35
N ALA A 437 7.84 -15.55 2.52
CA ALA A 437 6.60 -16.31 2.55
C ALA A 437 5.77 -16.07 3.82
N GLY A 438 6.38 -15.85 4.98
CA GLY A 438 5.68 -15.75 6.27
C GLY A 438 5.51 -17.09 6.99
N THR A 439 5.41 -17.04 8.33
CA THR A 439 5.20 -18.21 9.19
C THR A 439 3.70 -18.41 9.45
N GLY A 440 3.20 -19.64 9.29
CA GLY A 440 1.78 -19.99 9.40
C GLY A 440 1.00 -19.71 8.12
N ASP A 441 0.89 -18.44 7.74
CA ASP A 441 0.34 -18.02 6.44
C ASP A 441 1.48 -17.94 5.43
N THR A 442 1.46 -18.81 4.42
CA THR A 442 2.52 -18.87 3.40
C THR A 442 2.19 -17.99 2.21
N GLN A 443 3.16 -17.23 1.73
CA GLN A 443 3.12 -16.52 0.46
C GLN A 443 3.84 -17.34 -0.61
N PRO A 444 3.17 -17.75 -1.69
CA PRO A 444 3.75 -18.65 -2.68
C PRO A 444 4.74 -17.94 -3.60
N ARG A 445 4.67 -16.61 -3.71
CA ARG A 445 5.49 -15.82 -4.64
C ARG A 445 5.96 -14.50 -4.04
N GLY A 446 7.18 -14.08 -4.36
CA GLY A 446 7.61 -12.70 -4.09
C GLY A 446 6.93 -11.74 -5.06
N ILE A 447 7.11 -11.97 -6.36
CA ILE A 447 6.58 -11.18 -7.46
C ILE A 447 5.70 -12.06 -8.34
N LEU A 448 4.48 -11.57 -8.62
CA LEU A 448 3.59 -12.09 -9.64
C LEU A 448 3.53 -11.10 -10.81
N VAL A 449 3.78 -11.56 -12.03
CA VAL A 449 3.65 -10.76 -13.26
C VAL A 449 2.38 -11.15 -14.00
N SER A 450 1.52 -10.18 -14.29
CA SER A 450 0.28 -10.39 -15.07
C SER A 450 0.57 -10.60 -16.56
N THR A 451 -0.46 -11.04 -17.30
CA THR A 451 -0.40 -11.27 -18.76
C THR A 451 -0.26 -9.99 -19.57
N ASP A 452 -0.70 -8.85 -19.03
CA ASP A 452 -0.81 -7.59 -19.77
C ASP A 452 0.21 -6.53 -19.32
N VAL A 453 1.34 -6.97 -18.77
CA VAL A 453 2.39 -6.07 -18.28
C VAL A 453 3.24 -5.56 -19.45
N GLY A 454 3.46 -4.25 -19.46
CA GLY A 454 4.38 -3.57 -20.37
C GLY A 454 5.36 -2.68 -19.61
N GLY A 455 6.66 -2.84 -19.87
CA GLY A 455 7.70 -1.88 -19.46
C GLY A 455 8.75 -2.43 -18.50
N SER A 456 9.42 -1.54 -17.76
CA SER A 456 10.62 -1.86 -16.98
C SER A 456 10.45 -1.62 -15.47
N LEU A 457 11.00 -2.53 -14.68
CA LEU A 457 11.06 -2.41 -13.23
C LEU A 457 12.46 -2.79 -12.74
N GLU A 458 12.98 -2.03 -11.79
CA GLU A 458 14.27 -2.31 -11.19
C GLU A 458 14.13 -2.64 -9.71
N PHE A 459 14.88 -3.64 -9.25
CA PHE A 459 15.04 -4.00 -7.86
C PHE A 459 16.52 -3.81 -7.51
N ARG A 460 16.82 -3.09 -6.43
CA ARG A 460 18.16 -2.90 -5.90
C ARG A 460 18.20 -3.28 -4.44
N ASP A 461 19.22 -4.03 -4.04
CA ASP A 461 19.47 -4.40 -2.64
C ASP A 461 18.28 -5.14 -1.98
N CYS A 462 17.49 -5.88 -2.76
CA CYS A 462 16.28 -6.55 -2.28
C CYS A 462 16.53 -8.03 -1.91
N ASP A 463 15.79 -8.52 -0.91
CA ASP A 463 15.85 -9.91 -0.46
C ASP A 463 14.52 -10.63 -0.74
N PHE A 464 14.60 -11.81 -1.38
CA PHE A 464 13.46 -12.66 -1.69
C PHE A 464 13.65 -14.05 -1.08
N GLY A 465 12.68 -14.47 -0.27
CA GLY A 465 12.64 -15.81 0.33
C GLY A 465 13.75 -16.10 1.35
N VAL A 466 14.51 -15.09 1.79
CA VAL A 466 15.71 -15.28 2.63
C VAL A 466 15.35 -15.73 4.04
N THR A 467 14.38 -15.07 4.69
CA THR A 467 13.94 -15.45 6.03
C THR A 467 12.98 -16.64 5.96
N GLN A 468 12.10 -16.63 4.97
CA GLN A 468 11.16 -17.72 4.72
C GLN A 468 10.95 -17.86 3.21
N ALA A 469 11.38 -18.99 2.66
CA ALA A 469 11.29 -19.28 1.22
C ALA A 469 9.85 -19.34 0.72
N HIS A 470 9.63 -18.80 -0.48
CA HIS A 470 8.37 -18.90 -1.20
C HIS A 470 8.10 -20.33 -1.64
N SER A 471 6.85 -20.78 -1.53
CA SER A 471 6.50 -22.17 -1.86
C SER A 471 6.44 -22.47 -3.37
N SER A 472 6.28 -21.44 -4.21
CA SER A 472 6.28 -21.59 -5.68
C SER A 472 7.53 -21.01 -6.33
N ALA A 473 7.78 -19.69 -6.21
CA ALA A 473 8.98 -19.05 -6.75
C ALA A 473 9.22 -17.65 -6.16
N ASP A 474 10.43 -17.10 -6.23
CA ASP A 474 10.65 -15.68 -5.91
C ASP A 474 9.96 -14.75 -6.93
N LEU A 475 10.00 -15.12 -8.21
CA LEU A 475 9.29 -14.44 -9.29
C LEU A 475 8.58 -15.47 -10.18
N ALA A 476 7.32 -15.19 -10.53
CA ALA A 476 6.61 -15.97 -11.53
C ALA A 476 5.72 -15.08 -12.41
N ALA A 477 5.67 -15.39 -13.70
CA ALA A 477 4.66 -14.82 -14.60
C ALA A 477 3.42 -15.72 -14.67
N GLN A 478 2.26 -15.12 -14.86
CA GLN A 478 1.05 -15.84 -15.19
C GLN A 478 1.10 -16.38 -16.63
N VAL A 479 0.32 -17.43 -16.87
CA VAL A 479 0.14 -18.00 -18.20
C VAL A 479 -0.72 -17.02 -19.02
N ALA A 480 -0.22 -16.54 -20.15
CA ALA A 480 -1.00 -15.73 -21.08
C ALA A 480 -2.26 -16.52 -21.52
N HIS A 481 -3.44 -16.06 -21.13
CA HIS A 481 -4.68 -16.49 -21.78
C HIS A 481 -4.79 -15.75 -23.12
N MET A 482 -4.75 -16.50 -24.23
CA MET A 482 -5.14 -16.05 -25.57
C MET A 482 -4.21 -15.06 -26.32
N GLY A 483 -2.91 -15.37 -26.40
CA GLY A 483 -2.05 -14.80 -27.46
C GLY A 483 -1.55 -13.36 -27.22
N VAL A 484 -1.89 -12.73 -26.11
CA VAL A 484 -1.22 -11.51 -25.63
C VAL A 484 -0.04 -11.93 -24.78
N LEU A 485 1.16 -11.81 -25.35
CA LEU A 485 2.39 -12.10 -24.63
C LEU A 485 2.73 -10.95 -23.68
N CYS A 486 3.05 -11.27 -22.42
CA CYS A 486 3.56 -10.29 -21.46
C CYS A 486 4.96 -9.83 -21.89
N HIS A 487 5.20 -8.51 -21.94
CA HIS A 487 6.47 -7.90 -22.33
C HIS A 487 7.04 -7.07 -21.19
N PHE A 488 8.02 -7.61 -20.48
CA PHE A 488 8.62 -6.93 -19.32
C PHE A 488 10.14 -7.03 -19.33
N ASP A 489 10.78 -6.00 -18.78
CA ASP A 489 12.21 -5.98 -18.48
C ASP A 489 12.39 -5.75 -16.97
N ILE A 490 12.78 -6.79 -16.24
CA ILE A 490 13.01 -6.72 -14.80
C ILE A 490 14.50 -6.77 -14.52
N GLY A 491 15.04 -5.67 -13.99
CA GLY A 491 16.40 -5.60 -13.48
C GLY A 491 16.46 -5.92 -11.98
N MET A 492 17.41 -6.73 -11.56
CA MET A 492 17.65 -7.09 -10.16
C MET A 492 19.13 -6.92 -9.83
N GLU A 493 19.51 -5.75 -9.32
CA GLU A 493 20.88 -5.46 -8.91
C GLU A 493 21.08 -5.78 -7.43
N ASN A 494 22.13 -6.53 -7.11
CA ASN A 494 22.51 -6.85 -5.73
C ASN A 494 21.35 -7.47 -4.91
N CYS A 495 20.53 -8.30 -5.55
CA CYS A 495 19.38 -8.96 -4.92
C CYS A 495 19.67 -10.42 -4.56
N ARG A 496 19.07 -10.92 -3.48
CA ARG A 496 19.08 -12.35 -3.12
C ARG A 496 17.77 -13.02 -3.48
N LEU A 497 17.83 -14.11 -4.24
CA LEU A 497 16.68 -14.97 -4.55
C LEU A 497 16.94 -16.34 -3.91
N ALA A 498 16.39 -16.55 -2.72
CA ALA A 498 16.73 -17.68 -1.86
C ALA A 498 15.71 -18.84 -1.93
N SER A 499 14.60 -18.69 -2.65
CA SER A 499 13.65 -19.79 -2.81
C SER A 499 14.21 -20.87 -3.74
N ALA A 500 13.76 -22.12 -3.55
CA ALA A 500 14.22 -23.26 -4.35
C ALA A 500 14.02 -23.03 -5.86
N THR A 501 12.90 -22.41 -6.22
CA THR A 501 12.66 -21.88 -7.56
C THR A 501 12.80 -20.36 -7.49
N GLN A 502 13.78 -19.81 -8.20
CA GLN A 502 13.97 -18.35 -8.22
C GLN A 502 13.01 -17.68 -9.21
N VAL A 503 12.91 -18.24 -10.41
CA VAL A 503 12.09 -17.72 -11.51
C VAL A 503 11.33 -18.87 -12.13
N ALA A 504 10.01 -18.74 -12.26
CA ALA A 504 9.13 -19.76 -12.83
C ALA A 504 8.36 -19.28 -14.08
N ASN A 505 7.83 -20.24 -14.83
CA ASN A 505 6.94 -20.07 -15.99
C ASN A 505 7.55 -19.32 -17.18
N GLN A 506 8.85 -19.46 -17.44
CA GLN A 506 9.54 -18.79 -18.57
C GLN A 506 8.88 -19.04 -19.92
N SER A 507 8.34 -20.25 -20.16
CA SER A 507 7.69 -20.62 -21.42
C SER A 507 6.43 -19.82 -21.75
N THR A 508 5.89 -19.03 -20.82
CA THR A 508 4.69 -18.20 -21.03
C THR A 508 5.03 -16.74 -21.31
N TRP A 509 6.31 -16.39 -21.30
CA TRP A 509 6.77 -15.02 -21.44
C TRP A 509 6.78 -14.60 -22.91
N GLY A 510 6.59 -13.31 -23.15
CA GLY A 510 6.79 -12.74 -24.49
C GLY A 510 8.23 -12.83 -24.97
N ALA A 511 8.42 -12.89 -26.28
CA ALA A 511 9.73 -13.11 -26.91
C ALA A 511 10.81 -12.10 -26.48
N THR A 512 10.42 -10.90 -26.05
CA THR A 512 11.32 -9.83 -25.59
C THR A 512 11.40 -9.71 -24.07
N SER A 513 10.72 -10.58 -23.32
CA SER A 513 10.69 -10.50 -21.85
C SER A 513 11.97 -11.06 -21.25
N ILE A 514 12.46 -10.37 -20.23
CA ILE A 514 13.71 -10.75 -19.57
C ILE A 514 13.68 -10.38 -18.09
N VAL A 515 14.29 -11.24 -17.28
CA VAL A 515 14.70 -10.90 -15.92
C VAL A 515 16.22 -10.95 -15.90
N LYS A 516 16.87 -9.85 -15.52
CA LYS A 516 18.33 -9.72 -15.41
C LYS A 516 18.68 -9.59 -13.94
N SER A 517 19.64 -10.37 -13.46
CA SER A 517 20.18 -10.25 -12.12
C SER A 517 21.68 -10.01 -12.17
N TRP A 518 22.09 -8.83 -11.71
CA TRP A 518 23.48 -8.44 -11.57
C TRP A 518 23.91 -8.59 -10.13
N LYS A 519 25.09 -9.16 -9.91
CA LYS A 519 25.54 -9.58 -8.56
C LYS A 519 24.48 -10.48 -7.89
N HIS A 520 24.01 -11.50 -8.60
CA HIS A 520 22.96 -12.40 -8.13
C HIS A 520 23.36 -13.06 -6.79
N GLY A 521 22.43 -13.09 -5.84
CA GLY A 521 22.75 -13.57 -4.49
C GLY A 521 23.68 -12.65 -3.72
N GLN A 522 23.83 -11.38 -4.15
CA GLN A 522 24.80 -10.41 -3.65
C GLN A 522 26.26 -10.85 -3.81
N VAL A 523 26.55 -11.62 -4.87
CA VAL A 523 27.91 -12.10 -5.18
C VAL A 523 28.42 -11.40 -6.43
N SER A 524 29.55 -10.70 -6.31
CA SER A 524 30.19 -10.04 -7.47
C SER A 524 30.53 -11.05 -8.58
N GLY A 525 30.19 -10.73 -9.82
CA GLY A 525 30.43 -11.63 -10.96
C GLY A 525 29.51 -12.86 -11.02
N ALA A 526 28.45 -12.92 -10.21
CA ALA A 526 27.39 -13.91 -10.36
C ALA A 526 26.24 -13.34 -11.19
N ASN A 527 26.46 -13.02 -12.47
CA ASN A 527 25.37 -12.49 -13.29
C ASN A 527 24.50 -13.63 -13.86
N ARG A 528 23.19 -13.41 -13.89
CA ARG A 528 22.20 -14.35 -14.42
C ARG A 528 21.11 -13.62 -15.20
N ALA A 529 20.61 -14.23 -16.26
CA ALA A 529 19.42 -13.74 -16.95
C ALA A 529 18.46 -14.89 -17.25
N TRP A 530 17.17 -14.64 -17.09
CA TRP A 530 16.10 -15.55 -17.49
C TRP A 530 15.41 -14.97 -18.70
N LYS A 531 15.28 -15.79 -19.75
CA LYS A 531 14.60 -15.50 -21.01
C LYS A 531 13.45 -16.51 -21.19
N PRO A 532 12.52 -16.30 -22.15
CA PRO A 532 11.41 -17.23 -22.35
C PRO A 532 11.88 -18.65 -22.66
N ASN A 533 12.98 -18.75 -23.43
CA ASN A 533 13.51 -20.01 -23.95
C ASN A 533 14.66 -20.61 -23.10
N GLY A 534 14.94 -20.05 -21.92
CA GLY A 534 15.92 -20.61 -21.00
C GLY A 534 16.70 -19.58 -20.18
N THR A 535 17.80 -20.01 -19.60
CA THR A 535 18.58 -19.23 -18.62
C THR A 535 20.02 -19.05 -19.07
N LEU A 536 20.55 -17.84 -18.88
CA LEU A 536 21.93 -17.47 -19.09
C LEU A 536 22.63 -17.30 -17.74
N THR A 537 23.82 -17.86 -17.56
CA THR A 537 24.61 -17.74 -16.33
C THR A 537 26.10 -17.65 -16.63
N GLN A 538 26.85 -16.93 -15.80
CA GLN A 538 28.30 -17.04 -15.79
C GLN A 538 28.74 -18.37 -15.17
N ASP A 539 29.75 -18.99 -15.76
CA ASP A 539 30.29 -20.28 -15.35
C ASP A 539 31.80 -20.18 -15.13
N SER A 540 32.20 -20.24 -13.87
CA SER A 540 33.60 -20.18 -13.46
C SER A 540 34.29 -21.55 -13.39
N ALA A 541 33.55 -22.64 -13.58
CA ALA A 541 34.07 -24.00 -13.51
C ALA A 541 34.37 -24.59 -14.89
N ILE A 542 33.53 -24.31 -15.88
CA ILE A 542 33.70 -24.77 -17.25
C ILE A 542 33.93 -23.54 -18.13
N PHE A 543 35.18 -23.28 -18.48
CA PHE A 543 35.60 -22.20 -19.38
C PHE A 543 36.71 -22.71 -20.32
N GLN A 544 37.02 -21.95 -21.36
CA GLN A 544 38.07 -22.27 -22.32
C GLN A 544 39.40 -21.70 -21.82
N THR A 545 39.66 -20.40 -22.04
CA THR A 545 40.96 -19.80 -21.68
C THR A 545 40.94 -19.21 -20.27
N ALA A 546 39.91 -18.45 -19.92
CA ALA A 546 39.81 -17.76 -18.64
C ALA A 546 38.37 -17.72 -18.10
N SER A 547 38.22 -17.81 -16.78
CA SER A 547 36.91 -17.69 -16.12
C SER A 547 36.39 -16.24 -16.18
N PRO A 548 35.06 -16.04 -16.32
CA PRO A 548 34.02 -17.05 -16.56
C PRO A 548 33.64 -17.18 -18.04
N SER A 549 33.14 -18.36 -18.44
CA SER A 549 32.41 -18.51 -19.71
C SER A 549 30.93 -18.15 -19.53
N LEU A 550 30.19 -18.00 -20.64
CA LEU A 550 28.73 -17.85 -20.64
C LEU A 550 28.05 -19.22 -20.84
N ARG A 551 27.23 -19.64 -19.88
CA ARG A 551 26.43 -20.87 -19.94
C ARG A 551 24.99 -20.56 -20.36
N LEU A 552 24.53 -21.20 -21.43
CA LEU A 552 23.17 -21.18 -21.96
C LEU A 552 22.47 -22.49 -21.58
N THR A 553 21.40 -22.42 -20.78
CA THR A 553 20.57 -23.57 -20.40
C THR A 553 19.18 -23.44 -21.03
N PRO A 554 18.93 -24.05 -22.21
CA PRO A 554 17.65 -23.94 -22.89
C PRO A 554 16.56 -24.74 -22.18
N ASN A 555 15.30 -24.30 -22.34
CA ASN A 555 14.12 -24.94 -21.77
C ASN A 555 13.05 -25.30 -22.83
N SER A 556 13.36 -25.10 -24.11
CA SER A 556 12.47 -25.32 -25.25
C SER A 556 13.18 -26.07 -26.37
N ALA A 557 12.58 -27.16 -26.84
CA ALA A 557 13.09 -27.92 -27.99
C ALA A 557 12.75 -27.28 -29.36
N SER A 558 11.86 -26.29 -29.39
CA SER A 558 11.36 -25.69 -30.63
C SER A 558 11.74 -24.23 -30.81
N LEU A 559 12.14 -23.54 -29.72
CA LEU A 559 12.51 -22.13 -29.74
C LEU A 559 13.93 -21.97 -29.21
N PRO A 560 14.83 -21.32 -29.96
CA PRO A 560 16.21 -21.18 -29.55
C PRO A 560 16.37 -20.17 -28.41
N LEU A 561 17.28 -20.48 -27.49
CA LEU A 561 17.86 -19.55 -26.53
C LEU A 561 19.08 -18.87 -27.16
N GLN A 562 19.08 -17.53 -27.14
CA GLN A 562 20.16 -16.70 -27.68
C GLN A 562 21.09 -16.19 -26.57
N SER A 563 22.41 -16.19 -26.82
CA SER A 563 23.44 -15.73 -25.88
C SER A 563 23.35 -14.23 -25.53
N GLY A 564 22.76 -13.41 -26.42
CA GLY A 564 22.52 -11.98 -26.21
C GLY A 564 21.12 -11.57 -26.66
N ASP A 565 20.75 -10.32 -26.41
CA ASP A 565 19.59 -9.64 -26.99
C ASP A 565 20.06 -8.57 -27.98
N HIS A 566 19.13 -7.99 -28.74
CA HIS A 566 19.41 -6.82 -29.56
C HIS A 566 20.00 -5.73 -28.64
N ASN A 567 21.24 -5.28 -28.90
CA ASN A 567 22.08 -4.39 -28.08
C ASN A 567 22.97 -5.01 -26.97
N SER A 568 22.95 -6.32 -26.69
CA SER A 568 23.97 -6.99 -25.83
C SER A 568 24.77 -8.09 -26.53
N ASP A 569 24.55 -8.23 -27.83
CA ASP A 569 25.29 -9.14 -28.71
C ASP A 569 26.75 -8.68 -28.91
N VAL A 570 27.59 -9.61 -29.37
CA VAL A 570 28.95 -9.27 -29.80
C VAL A 570 28.85 -8.48 -31.08
N THR A 571 29.44 -7.29 -31.09
CA THR A 571 29.37 -6.37 -32.23
C THR A 571 30.65 -6.40 -33.06
N ALA A 572 30.50 -6.27 -34.38
CA ALA A 572 31.60 -6.11 -35.33
C ALA A 572 31.35 -4.85 -36.18
N ASN A 573 32.19 -3.85 -36.01
CA ASN A 573 32.17 -2.64 -36.83
C ASN A 573 32.80 -2.96 -38.19
N MET A 574 32.05 -2.72 -39.26
CA MET A 574 32.47 -3.05 -40.62
C MET A 574 32.40 -1.83 -41.51
N ASP A 575 33.52 -1.55 -42.18
CA ASP A 575 33.55 -0.60 -43.29
C ASP A 575 32.86 -1.20 -44.51
N SER A 576 32.30 -0.35 -45.37
CA SER A 576 31.75 -0.76 -46.66
C SER A 576 32.77 -1.61 -47.44
N ALA A 577 32.30 -2.72 -47.99
CA ALA A 577 33.07 -3.74 -48.71
C ALA A 577 34.13 -4.50 -47.90
N ALA A 578 34.30 -4.26 -46.60
CA ALA A 578 35.24 -5.01 -45.77
C ALA A 578 34.68 -6.40 -45.39
N THR A 579 35.56 -7.38 -45.20
CA THR A 579 35.22 -8.71 -44.66
C THR A 579 36.01 -8.95 -43.38
N ALA A 580 35.39 -9.60 -42.40
CA ALA A 580 36.04 -10.00 -41.16
C ALA A 580 35.67 -11.45 -40.84
N VAL A 581 36.52 -12.14 -40.08
CA VAL A 581 36.23 -13.48 -39.58
C VAL A 581 35.90 -13.38 -38.10
N VAL A 582 34.74 -13.90 -37.72
CA VAL A 582 34.36 -14.04 -36.32
C VAL A 582 34.63 -15.47 -35.89
N THR A 583 35.24 -15.61 -34.72
CA THR A 583 35.43 -16.90 -34.06
C THR A 583 34.87 -16.87 -32.64
N VAL A 584 34.42 -18.04 -32.17
CA VAL A 584 33.93 -18.22 -30.79
C VAL A 584 34.06 -19.69 -30.42
N TRP A 585 34.36 -19.98 -29.16
CA TRP A 585 34.42 -21.34 -28.65
C TRP A 585 33.08 -21.74 -28.02
N VAL A 586 32.61 -22.95 -28.35
CA VAL A 586 31.41 -23.53 -27.76
C VAL A 586 31.68 -24.94 -27.21
N ARG A 587 30.96 -25.32 -26.15
CA ARG A 587 31.00 -26.68 -25.56
C ARG A 587 29.63 -27.10 -25.09
N LYS A 588 29.19 -28.30 -25.50
CA LYS A 588 27.94 -28.92 -25.01
C LYS A 588 28.19 -29.74 -23.75
N SER A 589 27.27 -29.70 -22.79
CA SER A 589 27.37 -30.46 -21.54
C SER A 589 27.22 -31.98 -21.73
N VAL A 590 27.84 -32.75 -20.84
CA VAL A 590 27.72 -34.22 -20.74
C VAL A 590 27.26 -34.65 -19.35
N VAL A 591 26.90 -35.95 -19.20
CA VAL A 591 26.48 -36.51 -17.90
C VAL A 591 27.55 -36.31 -16.80
N GLY A 592 28.83 -36.32 -17.17
CA GLY A 592 29.93 -36.08 -16.22
C GLY A 592 29.95 -34.66 -15.63
N ASP A 593 29.37 -33.68 -16.32
CA ASP A 593 29.27 -32.30 -15.84
C ASP A 593 27.96 -32.06 -15.05
N GLY A 594 26.98 -32.98 -15.19
CA GLY A 594 25.60 -32.85 -14.73
C GLY A 594 24.63 -33.48 -15.74
N THR A 595 23.82 -32.66 -16.41
CA THR A 595 22.86 -33.14 -17.42
C THR A 595 23.45 -32.99 -18.82
N ALA A 596 23.36 -34.03 -19.66
CA ALA A 596 23.81 -33.97 -21.05
C ALA A 596 22.90 -33.08 -21.90
N TYR A 597 23.50 -32.30 -22.80
CA TYR A 597 22.79 -31.47 -23.75
C TYR A 597 22.01 -32.31 -24.77
N ASN A 598 20.73 -32.02 -24.95
CA ASN A 598 19.82 -32.80 -25.81
C ASN A 598 19.25 -32.03 -27.01
N GLY A 599 19.64 -30.78 -27.20
CA GLY A 599 19.18 -29.96 -28.32
C GLY A 599 19.90 -30.22 -29.64
N ASN A 600 19.50 -29.46 -30.65
CA ASN A 600 20.18 -29.34 -31.92
C ASN A 600 21.58 -28.74 -31.75
N GLN A 601 22.44 -28.89 -32.77
CA GLN A 601 23.80 -28.35 -32.71
C GLN A 601 23.78 -26.82 -32.48
N PRO A 602 24.58 -26.30 -31.52
CA PRO A 602 24.72 -24.86 -31.32
C PRO A 602 25.23 -24.17 -32.59
N ARG A 603 24.75 -22.95 -32.84
CA ARG A 603 25.07 -22.21 -34.06
C ARG A 603 25.60 -20.83 -33.76
N LEU A 604 26.54 -20.38 -34.56
CA LEU A 604 26.95 -18.98 -34.62
C LEU A 604 26.05 -18.27 -35.63
N MET A 605 25.36 -17.24 -35.15
CA MET A 605 24.31 -16.53 -35.86
C MET A 605 24.73 -15.08 -36.09
N LEU A 606 24.41 -14.58 -37.28
CA LEU A 606 24.47 -13.16 -37.66
C LEU A 606 23.06 -12.60 -37.65
N ARG A 607 22.80 -11.57 -36.84
CA ARG A 607 21.48 -10.93 -36.77
C ARG A 607 21.16 -10.17 -38.06
N THR A 608 19.86 -10.09 -38.36
CA THR A 608 19.31 -9.28 -39.46
C THR A 608 19.87 -7.85 -39.44
N ASN A 609 20.47 -7.43 -40.55
CA ASN A 609 20.98 -6.07 -40.76
C ASN A 609 20.69 -5.66 -42.21
N ARG A 610 19.54 -5.05 -42.44
CA ARG A 610 19.06 -4.68 -43.78
C ARG A 610 19.95 -3.68 -44.52
N PRO A 611 20.48 -2.61 -43.87
CA PRO A 611 21.46 -1.73 -44.49
C PRO A 611 22.70 -2.46 -45.03
N ALA A 612 23.07 -3.57 -44.40
CA ALA A 612 24.19 -4.42 -44.79
C ALA A 612 23.81 -5.58 -45.73
N GLY A 613 22.57 -5.63 -46.21
CA GLY A 613 22.07 -6.69 -47.10
C GLY A 613 21.58 -7.98 -46.41
N ILE A 614 21.58 -8.04 -45.08
CA ILE A 614 21.17 -9.21 -44.30
C ILE A 614 19.70 -9.06 -43.92
N THR A 615 18.82 -9.81 -44.58
CA THR A 615 17.36 -9.61 -44.50
C THR A 615 16.67 -10.47 -43.43
N VAL A 616 17.35 -11.52 -42.94
CA VAL A 616 16.93 -12.41 -41.85
C VAL A 616 18.15 -12.86 -41.05
N ASP A 617 17.95 -13.34 -39.82
CA ASP A 617 19.01 -13.92 -39.00
C ASP A 617 19.60 -15.13 -39.75
N THR A 618 20.92 -15.12 -39.92
CA THR A 618 21.64 -16.04 -40.81
C THR A 618 22.64 -16.86 -40.02
N VAL A 619 22.62 -18.19 -40.22
CA VAL A 619 23.64 -19.09 -39.66
C VAL A 619 24.94 -18.90 -40.41
N ILE A 620 26.04 -18.61 -39.71
CA ILE A 620 27.38 -18.46 -40.32
C ILE A 620 28.34 -19.60 -39.95
N ALA A 621 28.07 -20.34 -38.86
CA ALA A 621 28.74 -21.60 -38.53
C ALA A 621 27.85 -22.49 -37.63
N THR A 622 28.08 -23.80 -37.63
CA THR A 622 27.33 -24.78 -36.81
C THR A 622 28.30 -25.78 -36.19
N ALA A 623 28.13 -26.07 -34.91
CA ALA A 623 28.96 -27.03 -34.18
C ALA A 623 28.79 -28.46 -34.70
N ALA A 624 29.88 -29.23 -34.70
CA ALA A 624 29.90 -30.63 -35.12
C ALA A 624 30.60 -31.57 -34.10
N ALA A 625 31.36 -31.04 -33.14
CA ALA A 625 32.12 -31.84 -32.18
C ALA A 625 31.20 -32.65 -31.26
N ALA A 626 31.73 -33.73 -30.67
CA ALA A 626 31.01 -34.48 -29.64
C ALA A 626 30.76 -33.63 -28.38
N ALA A 627 29.73 -33.97 -27.61
CA ALA A 627 29.50 -33.31 -26.33
C ALA A 627 30.70 -33.51 -25.38
N GLY A 628 30.98 -32.51 -24.54
CA GLY A 628 32.08 -32.53 -23.57
C GLY A 628 33.40 -31.94 -24.07
N ALA A 629 33.54 -31.67 -25.36
CA ALA A 629 34.72 -31.01 -25.95
C ALA A 629 34.44 -29.56 -26.34
N TRP A 630 35.45 -28.71 -26.21
CA TRP A 630 35.45 -27.34 -26.76
C TRP A 630 35.71 -27.39 -28.27
N GLU A 631 34.92 -26.63 -29.04
CA GLU A 631 35.01 -26.47 -30.49
C GLU A 631 34.99 -24.99 -30.86
N GLN A 632 35.88 -24.58 -31.78
CA GLN A 632 35.85 -23.22 -32.32
C GLN A 632 34.90 -23.17 -33.52
N LEU A 633 33.88 -22.32 -33.43
CA LEU A 633 33.09 -21.91 -34.58
C LEU A 633 33.77 -20.72 -35.25
N SER A 634 33.84 -20.73 -36.58
CA SER A 634 34.46 -19.66 -37.37
C SER A 634 33.59 -19.37 -38.59
N GLY A 635 33.23 -18.09 -38.78
CA GLY A 635 32.40 -17.64 -39.89
C GLY A 635 32.92 -16.33 -40.48
N THR A 636 32.97 -16.23 -41.81
CA THR A 636 33.29 -14.98 -42.51
C THR A 636 32.04 -14.13 -42.61
N LEU A 637 32.13 -12.88 -42.13
CA LEU A 637 31.08 -11.90 -42.27
C LEU A 637 30.95 -11.46 -43.73
N PRO A 638 29.72 -11.33 -44.25
CA PRO A 638 29.50 -10.80 -45.59
C PRO A 638 30.00 -9.34 -45.67
N ALA A 639 30.44 -8.94 -46.86
CA ALA A 639 30.88 -7.57 -47.08
C ALA A 639 29.66 -6.63 -47.13
N PRO A 640 29.55 -5.64 -46.23
CA PRO A 640 28.38 -4.77 -46.20
C PRO A 640 28.45 -3.74 -47.32
N THR A 641 27.30 -3.30 -47.80
CA THR A 641 27.20 -2.26 -48.83
C THR A 641 27.50 -0.85 -48.30
N ASP A 642 27.28 -0.63 -47.00
CA ASP A 642 27.54 0.62 -46.28
C ASP A 642 28.29 0.34 -44.97
N ASN A 643 28.89 1.36 -44.37
CA ASN A 643 29.46 1.25 -43.03
C ASN A 643 28.37 0.83 -42.04
N THR A 644 28.61 -0.23 -41.26
CA THR A 644 27.59 -0.84 -40.43
C THR A 644 28.17 -1.51 -39.18
N VAL A 645 27.27 -1.94 -38.29
CA VAL A 645 27.60 -2.77 -37.14
C VAL A 645 26.84 -4.08 -37.27
N TYR A 646 27.56 -5.19 -37.36
CA TYR A 646 26.96 -6.52 -37.29
C TYR A 646 26.80 -6.93 -35.82
N GLU A 647 25.69 -7.61 -35.51
CA GLU A 647 25.42 -8.22 -34.21
C GLU A 647 25.47 -9.74 -34.34
N LEU A 648 26.21 -10.39 -33.43
CA LEU A 648 26.48 -11.82 -33.43
C LEU A 648 26.05 -12.47 -32.12
N PHE A 649 25.49 -13.66 -32.22
CA PHE A 649 25.10 -14.46 -31.05
C PHE A 649 25.28 -15.95 -31.30
N ILE A 650 25.39 -16.71 -30.21
CA ILE A 650 25.21 -18.15 -30.22
C ILE A 650 23.75 -18.46 -29.92
N ASP A 651 23.18 -19.41 -30.65
CA ASP A 651 21.91 -20.01 -30.27
C ASP A 651 22.00 -21.52 -30.02
N CYS A 652 21.09 -21.99 -29.17
CA CYS A 652 20.91 -23.40 -28.83
C CYS A 652 19.45 -23.65 -28.45
N ASP A 653 18.98 -24.89 -28.56
CA ASP A 653 17.65 -25.30 -28.12
C ASP A 653 17.76 -26.57 -27.25
N GLY A 654 16.63 -27.11 -26.80
CA GLY A 654 16.60 -28.32 -25.97
C GLY A 654 15.89 -28.11 -24.64
N THR A 655 15.71 -29.21 -23.92
CA THR A 655 15.01 -29.25 -22.62
C THR A 655 15.89 -29.74 -21.49
N ALA A 656 17.12 -30.14 -21.79
CA ALA A 656 18.08 -30.69 -20.84
C ALA A 656 19.52 -30.34 -21.24
N GLY A 657 20.38 -30.15 -20.23
CA GLY A 657 21.78 -29.77 -20.40
C GLY A 657 21.97 -28.30 -20.77
N TRP A 658 23.21 -27.95 -21.18
CA TRP A 658 23.59 -26.57 -21.48
C TRP A 658 24.72 -26.51 -22.51
N VAL A 659 24.96 -25.29 -22.99
CA VAL A 659 26.07 -24.92 -23.88
C VAL A 659 26.89 -23.82 -23.21
N ASN A 660 28.19 -24.00 -23.09
CA ASN A 660 29.12 -22.94 -22.70
C ASN A 660 29.64 -22.22 -23.96
N VAL A 661 29.80 -20.90 -23.88
CA VAL A 661 30.27 -20.01 -24.94
C VAL A 661 31.39 -19.14 -24.36
N ASP A 662 32.52 -19.06 -25.06
CA ASP A 662 33.71 -18.38 -24.56
C ASP A 662 34.60 -17.85 -25.69
N ASP A 663 35.58 -17.00 -25.34
CA ASP A 663 36.68 -16.55 -26.20
C ASP A 663 36.24 -16.07 -27.60
N TRP A 664 35.41 -15.03 -27.65
CA TRP A 664 35.04 -14.35 -28.89
C TRP A 664 36.26 -13.65 -29.52
N GLY A 665 36.43 -13.81 -30.83
CA GLY A 665 37.48 -13.16 -31.61
C GLY A 665 36.96 -12.58 -32.92
N LEU A 666 37.51 -11.44 -33.33
CA LEU A 666 37.26 -10.78 -34.61
C LEU A 666 38.61 -10.46 -35.26
N THR A 667 38.83 -10.93 -36.49
CA THR A 667 40.09 -10.74 -37.25
C THR A 667 39.85 -10.29 -38.67
#